data_AF-A0A934N1W1-F1
#
_entry.id   AF-A0A934N1W1-F1
#
_cell.length_a   1.000
_cell.length_b   1.000
_cell.length_c   1.000
_cell.angle_alpha   90.00
_cell.angle_beta   90.00
_cell.angle_gamma   90.00
#
_symmetry.space_group_name_H-M   'P 1'
#
loop_
_entity.id
_entity.type
_entity.pdbx_description
1 polymer ?
#
loop_
_entity_poly.entity_id
_entity_poly.type
_entity_poly.pdbx_seq_one_letter_code
_entity_poly.pdbx_strand_id
1 'polypeptide(L)'
;MTIKVAIQHKTTYDFDRFVDVAPHILRLRPAAHSRTKIHDYSLKVLPEQHFVNIQQDPFGNFQTRLVFPEKTNKLEFIVEVIADMTVINPFDFFVESYAENYPFKYDQALDKELEPYLKISESCPLLDEWLSTVDHTETPINDFLVAINSRLAGDIGYGIRLEPGVQTCEETLTLQKGSCRDTSWLLVQIFRSLGIAARFASGYLVQLTADVKALDGPSGPAEDFTDLHAWCEVYLPGAGWVGLDPTSGLFAGEGHIPLACTPEPASAAPIVGLVDQCECEFSYSNTVTRIHEDPRVTKPYAEGEWETIKALGYAVDQELEYGDVRLTMGGEPTFVSIDDMDSDQWNTGALGADKLRLAKELLIKMKQEFGSNGLLHHGQGKWYPGEEVPRWALGCFWRTDGEALWHDPNYLANVDNNYNHTIQDAQAFGEHLCEALALDKRYLQSTFEDTLYYLWMEQSLPAEADPKKADLKDDLERRRLAKLLNRGLSEVTGYVLPLEFDGYQNTWNSSLWPMRSDVITLIPGDSPMGYRLPLNSLPAVVEEEVIPERDPFDPREPLSKNADNAQADVLESVAKQHYAQSEEKPLAPIKVVKNVIRTTLCIEPRDGILHIFMPPMTHLEHFVSAVHHIEAVAKKLDLPIIIEGYEPPKDPRLQKFLITPDPGVIEVNIHPAASWKELVHNTETLYHQAYLTRLGAEKFMLDGRHTGTGGGNHVTLGGLTPADSPLLRRPELLQSLVTYWQHHPGLSYLFSGMFIGPTSQAPRPDEGRDEALYEMEIAFQDMPQGFVNEPWLADRLMRNLLVDITGNTHRSEFCIDKLYAAGSASGRQGLLEFRGFEMPPHPHMSLVQMLLLRCLVARFWKEPYKKPLVRWGTSLHDKFMMPHFVWQDVKEVVEDLQRHGYPFKLEWLAPFEEFRFPHYGRKQIDDMEIELRWAIEPWHVLGEEITGTGTARYVDSSVERLQVKVTGLTEDRYVLSCNGRRVPIRSTGKKGEFVGAVRYKAWAPPSALHPTLGIDAPLVFDLIDTWNGLSVGGCTYHVSHPGGRTYDNVPVNSNEAEARRVNRFWDHGFTQGGLSPAPEFGALGEYYPNAYVPQPMSPPAEEPTGEYPHTLDLRKRYNML
;
A
#
# COMPACT_ATOMS: atom_id res chain seq x y z
N MET A 1 17.48 -2.35 0.92
CA MET A 1 17.87 -0.94 1.05
C MET A 1 18.74 -0.84 2.29
N THR A 2 19.70 0.07 2.35
CA THR A 2 20.39 0.32 3.62
C THR A 2 20.73 1.78 3.79
N ILE A 3 20.51 2.30 5.00
CA ILE A 3 20.99 3.63 5.38
C ILE A 3 22.42 3.45 5.87
N LYS A 4 23.37 4.12 5.22
CA LYS A 4 24.75 4.17 5.70
C LYS A 4 24.93 5.39 6.57
N VAL A 5 25.45 5.17 7.77
CA VAL A 5 25.70 6.23 8.74
C VAL A 5 27.18 6.38 9.04
N ALA A 6 27.59 7.61 9.30
CA ALA A 6 28.86 7.93 9.94
C ALA A 6 28.59 8.31 11.40
N ILE A 7 29.17 7.56 12.32
CA ILE A 7 29.14 7.82 13.76
C ILE A 7 30.44 8.49 14.11
N GLN A 8 30.39 9.64 14.76
CA GLN A 8 31.56 10.30 15.33
C GLN A 8 31.43 10.37 16.84
N HIS A 9 32.36 9.73 17.53
CA HIS A 9 32.54 9.81 18.98
C HIS A 9 33.75 10.69 19.25
N LYS A 10 33.57 11.74 20.04
CA LYS A 10 34.65 12.63 20.48
C LYS A 10 34.64 12.73 21.99
N THR A 11 35.80 12.51 22.61
CA THR A 11 36.03 12.75 24.04
C THR A 11 37.26 13.60 24.23
N THR A 12 37.14 14.65 25.03
CA THR A 12 38.21 15.61 25.31
C THR A 12 38.35 15.82 26.82
N TYR A 13 39.60 15.76 27.28
CA TYR A 13 40.00 16.12 28.62
C TYR A 13 40.99 17.29 28.49
N ASP A 14 40.58 18.47 28.95
CA ASP A 14 41.43 19.65 29.02
C ASP A 14 41.91 19.81 30.48
N PHE A 15 43.21 19.69 30.69
CA PHE A 15 43.84 19.76 32.00
C PHE A 15 44.28 21.20 32.30
N ASP A 16 44.17 21.62 33.55
CA ASP A 16 44.64 22.93 34.03
C ASP A 16 46.16 23.15 33.86
N ARG A 17 46.91 22.06 33.64
CA ARG A 17 48.37 22.04 33.49
C ARG A 17 48.85 20.83 32.69
N PHE A 18 50.14 20.82 32.35
CA PHE A 18 50.79 19.63 31.79
C PHE A 18 50.91 18.51 32.84
N VAL A 19 50.29 17.36 32.58
CA VAL A 19 50.25 16.19 33.46
C VAL A 19 50.91 14.99 32.82
N ASP A 20 51.47 14.09 33.66
CA ASP A 20 51.84 12.75 33.20
C ASP A 20 50.56 11.92 32.97
N VAL A 21 50.48 11.26 31.82
CA VAL A 21 49.36 10.40 31.43
C VAL A 21 49.86 8.95 31.42
N ALA A 22 49.35 8.13 32.35
CA ALA A 22 49.68 6.72 32.40
C ALA A 22 49.13 5.98 31.17
N PRO A 23 49.53 4.71 30.92
CA PRO A 23 48.97 3.96 29.81
C PRO A 23 47.43 3.92 29.85
N HIS A 24 46.80 4.26 28.73
CA HIS A 24 45.34 4.25 28.57
C HIS A 24 44.90 3.03 27.75
N ILE A 25 43.71 2.54 28.01
CA ILE A 25 43.05 1.48 27.26
C ILE A 25 41.75 2.05 26.70
N LEU A 26 41.59 1.97 25.38
CA LEU A 26 40.36 2.34 24.66
C LEU A 26 39.66 1.09 24.12
N ARG A 27 38.35 1.01 24.32
CA ARG A 27 37.45 -0.02 23.79
C ARG A 27 36.35 0.62 22.95
N LEU A 28 36.78 1.42 21.97
CA LEU A 28 35.89 2.20 21.09
C LEU A 28 35.86 1.68 19.65
N ARG A 29 36.43 0.49 19.40
CA ARG A 29 36.36 -0.17 18.09
C ARG A 29 35.22 -1.20 18.10
N PRO A 30 34.32 -1.20 17.09
CA PRO A 30 33.26 -2.22 16.98
C PRO A 30 33.79 -3.64 17.10
N ALA A 31 33.10 -4.47 17.87
CA ALA A 31 33.45 -5.85 18.12
C ALA A 31 33.34 -6.70 16.84
N ALA A 32 34.19 -7.72 16.72
CA ALA A 32 34.23 -8.58 15.54
C ALA A 32 32.93 -9.36 15.27
N HIS A 33 32.09 -9.52 16.30
CA HIS A 33 30.79 -10.21 16.23
C HIS A 33 29.60 -9.26 16.05
N SER A 34 29.83 -7.97 15.75
CA SER A 34 28.77 -7.03 15.41
C SER A 34 27.94 -7.57 14.24
N ARG A 35 26.62 -7.67 14.42
CA ARG A 35 25.69 -8.04 13.33
C ARG A 35 25.56 -6.92 12.31
N THR A 36 25.69 -5.68 12.76
CA THR A 36 25.72 -4.48 11.93
C THR A 36 27.04 -4.44 11.16
N LYS A 37 26.96 -4.39 9.82
CA LYS A 37 28.12 -4.37 8.94
C LYS A 37 28.90 -3.05 9.10
N ILE A 38 30.15 -3.16 9.51
CA ILE A 38 31.08 -2.03 9.66
C ILE A 38 31.96 -1.94 8.41
N HIS A 39 31.90 -0.81 7.70
CA HIS A 39 32.72 -0.56 6.51
C HIS A 39 34.10 -0.03 6.87
N ASP A 40 34.15 0.90 7.83
CA ASP A 40 35.40 1.54 8.21
C ASP A 40 35.42 1.99 9.67
N TYR A 41 36.62 2.09 10.22
CA TYR A 41 36.91 2.56 11.59
C TYR A 41 38.18 3.40 11.58
N SER A 42 38.09 4.61 12.14
CA SER A 42 39.23 5.50 12.32
C SER A 42 39.34 5.97 13.77
N LEU A 43 40.57 6.04 14.27
CA LEU A 43 40.91 6.58 15.59
C LEU A 43 41.98 7.68 15.43
N LYS A 44 41.68 8.88 15.93
CA LYS A 44 42.64 9.97 16.10
C LYS A 44 42.82 10.26 17.58
N VAL A 45 44.06 10.49 17.99
CA VAL A 45 44.43 10.71 19.39
C VAL A 45 45.31 11.96 19.49
N LEU A 46 45.01 12.83 20.45
CA LEU A 46 45.90 13.89 20.89
C LEU A 46 46.39 13.61 22.33
N PRO A 47 47.67 13.85 22.65
CA PRO A 47 48.71 14.44 21.79
C PRO A 47 49.16 13.49 20.67
N GLU A 48 49.59 14.04 19.53
CA GLU A 48 49.97 13.26 18.33
C GLU A 48 51.13 12.30 18.58
N GLN A 49 52.04 12.66 19.50
CA GLN A 49 53.17 11.82 19.89
C GLN A 49 52.74 10.83 20.98
N HIS A 50 52.38 9.62 20.57
CA HIS A 50 52.03 8.51 21.45
C HIS A 50 52.39 7.17 20.82
N PHE A 51 52.45 6.12 21.62
CA PHE A 51 52.56 4.75 21.14
C PHE A 51 51.19 4.08 21.13
N VAL A 52 50.86 3.38 20.05
CA VAL A 52 49.62 2.62 19.89
C VAL A 52 49.95 1.13 19.86
N ASN A 53 49.25 0.34 20.67
CA ASN A 53 49.26 -1.13 20.57
C ASN A 53 47.83 -1.65 20.53
N ILE A 54 47.42 -2.22 19.40
CA ILE A 54 46.09 -2.82 19.23
C ILE A 54 46.19 -4.30 19.60
N GLN A 55 45.32 -4.74 20.51
CA GLN A 55 45.30 -6.11 21.03
C GLN A 55 43.85 -6.56 21.28
N GLN A 56 43.66 -7.84 21.61
CA GLN A 56 42.38 -8.35 22.12
C GLN A 56 42.47 -8.62 23.62
N ASP A 57 41.36 -8.46 24.33
CA ASP A 57 41.23 -8.93 25.72
C ASP A 57 40.87 -10.43 25.77
N PRO A 58 40.87 -11.07 26.96
CA PRO A 58 40.51 -12.49 27.09
C PRO A 58 39.09 -12.86 26.64
N PHE A 59 38.21 -11.87 26.43
CA PHE A 59 36.83 -12.06 25.99
C PHE A 59 36.67 -11.80 24.47
N GLY A 60 37.78 -11.51 23.77
CA GLY A 60 37.81 -11.28 22.33
C GLY A 60 37.48 -9.84 21.90
N ASN A 61 37.34 -8.91 22.85
CA ASN A 61 37.07 -7.51 22.52
C ASN A 61 38.33 -6.82 22.02
N PHE A 62 38.19 -5.94 21.01
CA PHE A 62 39.30 -5.10 20.58
C PHE A 62 39.62 -4.05 21.65
N GLN A 63 40.89 -3.93 22.01
CA GLN A 63 41.36 -2.90 22.93
C GLN A 63 42.62 -2.23 22.37
N THR A 64 42.65 -0.90 22.41
CA THR A 64 43.79 -0.09 21.98
C THR A 64 44.50 0.43 23.22
N ARG A 65 45.73 -0.02 23.44
CA ARG A 65 46.58 0.46 24.52
C ARG A 65 47.44 1.61 24.03
N LEU A 66 47.29 2.77 24.64
CA LEU A 66 48.01 3.99 24.35
C LEU A 66 49.05 4.28 25.43
N VAL A 67 50.24 4.70 25.04
CA VAL A 67 51.29 5.16 25.98
C VAL A 67 51.77 6.53 25.54
N PHE A 68 51.71 7.49 26.46
CA PHE A 68 52.10 8.88 26.22
C PHE A 68 53.49 9.12 26.82
N PRO A 69 54.53 9.39 26.00
CA PRO A 69 55.89 9.60 26.49
C PRO A 69 56.11 10.99 27.08
N GLU A 70 55.29 11.97 26.69
CA GLU A 70 55.43 13.37 27.09
C GLU A 70 54.21 13.83 27.90
N LYS A 71 54.42 14.83 28.77
CA LYS A 71 53.32 15.48 29.49
C LYS A 71 52.42 16.20 28.49
N THR A 72 51.12 16.20 28.76
CA THR A 72 50.14 16.92 27.96
C THR A 72 49.20 17.72 28.85
N ASN A 73 48.68 18.83 28.35
CA ASN A 73 47.57 19.57 28.95
C ASN A 73 46.24 19.26 28.27
N LYS A 74 46.23 18.39 27.25
CA LYS A 74 45.02 17.99 26.53
C LYS A 74 45.11 16.53 26.09
N LEU A 75 44.06 15.76 26.34
CA LEU A 75 43.88 14.40 25.86
C LEU A 75 42.58 14.34 25.05
N GLU A 76 42.68 13.99 23.77
CA GLU A 76 41.52 13.94 22.87
C GLU A 76 41.47 12.59 22.15
N PHE A 77 40.29 11.99 22.10
CA PHE A 77 40.02 10.76 21.36
C PHE A 77 38.87 11.02 20.40
N ILE A 78 39.11 10.87 19.10
CA ILE A 78 38.10 10.99 18.06
C ILE A 78 38.01 9.64 17.35
N VAL A 79 36.85 9.02 17.40
CA VAL A 79 36.53 7.78 16.71
C VAL A 79 35.47 8.07 15.65
N GLU A 80 35.68 7.54 14.46
CA GLU A 80 34.69 7.56 13.38
C GLU A 80 34.41 6.13 12.92
N VAL A 81 33.13 5.78 12.77
CA VAL A 81 32.66 4.46 12.34
C VAL A 81 31.67 4.64 11.20
N ILE A 82 31.88 3.92 10.10
CA ILE A 82 30.91 3.85 8.99
C ILE A 82 30.18 2.52 9.08
N ALA A 83 28.86 2.54 9.22
CA ALA A 83 28.03 1.34 9.45
C ALA A 83 26.75 1.34 8.59
N ASP A 84 26.27 0.15 8.24
CA ASP A 84 24.99 -0.06 7.56
C ASP A 84 23.86 -0.30 8.57
N MET A 85 22.85 0.57 8.60
CA MET A 85 21.63 0.40 9.41
C MET A 85 20.60 -0.45 8.63
N THR A 86 21.01 -1.67 8.26
CA THR A 86 20.09 -2.64 7.65
C THR A 86 19.24 -3.24 8.75
N VAL A 87 17.92 -3.24 8.61
CA VAL A 87 17.01 -3.79 9.63
C VAL A 87 17.35 -5.24 9.92
N ILE A 88 17.52 -5.55 11.21
CA ILE A 88 17.82 -6.89 11.69
C ILE A 88 16.62 -7.41 12.48
N ASN A 89 16.12 -8.60 12.11
CA ASN A 89 15.16 -9.30 12.97
C ASN A 89 15.90 -9.84 14.21
N PRO A 90 15.60 -9.34 15.42
CA PRO A 90 16.29 -9.78 16.63
C PRO A 90 15.90 -11.19 17.06
N PHE A 91 14.80 -11.75 16.53
CA PHE A 91 14.29 -13.09 16.85
C PHE A 91 14.64 -14.16 15.82
N ASP A 92 15.50 -13.82 14.85
CA ASP A 92 15.86 -14.72 13.76
C ASP A 92 17.07 -15.60 14.13
N PHE A 93 16.79 -16.62 14.93
CA PHE A 93 17.76 -17.64 15.35
C PHE A 93 17.04 -18.94 15.72
N PHE A 94 17.80 -20.03 15.81
CA PHE A 94 17.32 -21.31 16.31
C PHE A 94 17.90 -21.59 17.68
N VAL A 95 17.10 -22.23 18.54
CA VAL A 95 17.53 -22.68 19.86
C VAL A 95 17.58 -24.21 19.84
N GLU A 96 18.53 -24.81 20.56
CA GLU A 96 18.57 -26.26 20.73
C GLU A 96 17.29 -26.77 21.40
N SER A 97 16.82 -27.95 21.01
CA SER A 97 15.50 -28.47 21.41
C SER A 97 15.30 -28.57 22.93
N TYR A 98 16.37 -28.73 23.70
CA TYR A 98 16.30 -28.80 25.17
C TYR A 98 16.18 -27.42 25.86
N ALA A 99 16.40 -26.33 25.11
CA ALA A 99 16.37 -24.96 25.60
C ALA A 99 15.26 -24.12 24.93
N GLU A 100 14.35 -24.74 24.17
CA GLU A 100 13.19 -24.08 23.56
C GLU A 100 12.28 -23.41 24.60
N ASN A 101 12.15 -24.00 25.79
CA ASN A 101 11.35 -23.48 26.89
C ASN A 101 12.23 -23.17 28.12
N TYR A 102 11.88 -22.11 28.84
CA TYR A 102 12.37 -21.87 30.20
C TYR A 102 11.52 -22.66 31.20
N PRO A 103 12.09 -23.27 32.25
CA PRO A 103 13.51 -23.34 32.57
C PRO A 103 14.23 -24.49 31.85
N PHE A 104 15.48 -24.24 31.41
CA PHE A 104 16.37 -25.27 30.86
C PHE A 104 17.69 -25.34 31.63
N LYS A 105 18.52 -26.36 31.33
CA LYS A 105 19.88 -26.49 31.85
C LYS A 105 20.89 -26.62 30.71
N TYR A 106 22.03 -25.95 30.82
CA TYR A 106 23.13 -26.12 29.88
C TYR A 106 23.69 -27.54 29.94
N ASP A 107 24.20 -28.02 28.80
CA ASP A 107 25.06 -29.22 28.78
C ASP A 107 26.30 -29.00 29.66
N GLN A 108 26.84 -30.05 30.27
CA GLN A 108 27.94 -29.96 31.23
C GLN A 108 29.21 -29.30 30.67
N ALA A 109 29.52 -29.52 29.39
CA ALA A 109 30.68 -28.89 28.77
C ALA A 109 30.47 -27.38 28.62
N LEU A 110 29.30 -27.01 28.10
CA LEU A 110 28.92 -25.62 27.87
C LEU A 110 28.76 -24.83 29.18
N ASP A 111 28.17 -25.45 30.21
CA ASP A 111 28.04 -24.87 31.56
C ASP A 111 29.40 -24.44 32.13
N LYS A 112 30.42 -25.29 31.96
CA LYS A 112 31.79 -24.99 32.38
C LYS A 112 32.43 -23.86 31.57
N GLU A 113 32.18 -23.79 30.27
CA GLU A 113 32.65 -22.71 29.40
C GLU A 113 31.99 -21.36 29.73
N LEU A 114 30.73 -21.42 30.21
CA LEU A 114 29.93 -20.25 30.58
C LEU A 114 30.07 -19.83 32.06
N GLU A 115 30.89 -20.51 32.86
CA GLU A 115 31.05 -20.25 34.30
C GLU A 115 31.25 -18.75 34.65
N PRO A 116 32.09 -17.96 33.95
CA PRO A 116 32.23 -16.53 34.24
C PRO A 116 30.94 -15.72 34.06
N TYR A 117 30.06 -16.17 33.17
CA TYR A 117 28.82 -15.51 32.80
C TYR A 117 27.60 -16.00 33.60
N LEU A 118 27.76 -17.06 34.39
CA LEU A 118 26.75 -17.59 35.32
C LEU A 118 26.99 -17.13 36.76
N LYS A 119 28.17 -16.56 37.05
CA LYS A 119 28.54 -16.15 38.40
C LYS A 119 27.68 -14.97 38.89
N ILE A 120 26.84 -15.25 39.88
CA ILE A 120 26.09 -14.24 40.64
C ILE A 120 27.09 -13.47 41.51
N SER A 121 27.23 -12.17 41.26
CA SER A 121 28.17 -11.29 41.96
C SER A 121 27.48 -10.37 42.98
N GLU A 122 26.17 -10.17 42.85
CA GLU A 122 25.35 -9.38 43.76
C GLU A 122 24.11 -10.16 44.19
N SER A 123 23.75 -10.06 45.47
CA SER A 123 22.48 -10.56 46.03
C SER A 123 22.08 -9.62 47.17
N CYS A 124 20.82 -9.19 47.15
CA CYS A 124 20.26 -8.27 48.13
C CYS A 124 18.75 -8.55 48.31
N PRO A 125 18.14 -8.13 49.44
CA PRO A 125 16.73 -8.46 49.74
C PRO A 125 15.74 -8.03 48.66
N LEU A 126 15.94 -6.87 48.03
CA LEU A 126 15.06 -6.37 46.97
C LEU A 126 15.19 -7.17 45.68
N LEU A 127 16.39 -7.63 45.34
CA LEU A 127 16.60 -8.49 44.17
C LEU A 127 15.98 -9.87 44.41
N ASP A 128 16.17 -10.43 45.60
CA ASP A 128 15.57 -11.71 46.00
C ASP A 128 14.03 -11.63 46.00
N GLU A 129 13.46 -10.52 46.48
CA GLU A 129 12.02 -10.25 46.43
C GLU A 129 11.54 -10.15 44.98
N TRP A 130 12.23 -9.38 44.13
CA TRP A 130 11.89 -9.26 42.71
C TRP A 130 11.91 -10.63 42.01
N LEU A 131 12.96 -11.42 42.22
CA LEU A 131 13.10 -12.78 41.66
C LEU A 131 12.01 -13.74 42.16
N SER A 132 11.56 -13.60 43.43
CA SER A 132 10.51 -14.46 43.99
C SER A 132 9.15 -14.32 43.30
N THR A 133 8.95 -13.24 42.55
CA THR A 133 7.72 -12.96 41.80
C THR A 133 7.80 -13.39 40.34
N VAL A 134 8.94 -13.92 39.88
CA VAL A 134 9.10 -14.42 38.52
C VAL A 134 8.33 -15.73 38.38
N ASP A 135 7.53 -15.85 37.31
CA ASP A 135 6.87 -17.11 36.99
C ASP A 135 7.89 -18.09 36.36
N HIS A 136 7.96 -19.29 36.92
CA HIS A 136 8.82 -20.39 36.46
C HIS A 136 8.02 -21.48 35.73
N THR A 137 6.75 -21.22 35.38
CA THR A 137 6.00 -22.12 34.50
C THR A 137 6.66 -22.24 33.14
N GLU A 138 6.57 -23.43 32.56
CA GLU A 138 7.18 -23.74 31.28
C GLU A 138 6.63 -22.81 30.19
N THR A 139 7.50 -22.00 29.61
CA THR A 139 7.15 -20.96 28.63
C THR A 139 8.22 -20.92 27.54
N PRO A 140 7.89 -20.66 26.26
CA PRO A 140 8.88 -20.45 25.22
C PRO A 140 9.95 -19.43 25.64
N ILE A 141 11.21 -19.74 25.40
CA ILE A 141 12.34 -18.94 25.93
C ILE A 141 12.29 -17.49 25.45
N ASN A 142 11.86 -17.25 24.20
CA ASN A 142 11.73 -15.90 23.67
C ASN A 142 10.66 -15.10 24.41
N ASP A 143 9.49 -15.69 24.67
CA ASP A 143 8.41 -15.03 25.40
C ASP A 143 8.83 -14.72 26.84
N PHE A 144 9.56 -15.64 27.47
CA PHE A 144 10.14 -15.44 28.80
C PHE A 144 11.13 -14.26 28.82
N LEU A 145 12.07 -14.21 27.88
CA LEU A 145 13.04 -13.13 27.74
C LEU A 145 12.36 -11.77 27.50
N VAL A 146 11.34 -11.72 26.61
CA VAL A 146 10.55 -10.52 26.34
C VAL A 146 9.80 -10.07 27.59
N ALA A 147 9.18 -10.99 28.33
CA ALA A 147 8.42 -10.67 29.54
C ALA A 147 9.32 -10.09 30.64
N ILE A 148 10.48 -10.68 30.88
CA ILE A 148 11.43 -10.20 31.90
C ILE A 148 12.01 -8.84 31.52
N ASN A 149 12.43 -8.65 30.26
CA ASN A 149 12.99 -7.40 29.78
C ASN A 149 11.96 -6.25 29.82
N SER A 150 10.74 -6.50 29.32
CA SER A 150 9.65 -5.51 29.31
C SER A 150 9.21 -5.13 30.73
N ARG A 151 9.14 -6.11 31.63
CA ARG A 151 8.83 -5.87 33.04
C ARG A 151 9.87 -4.96 33.69
N LEU A 152 11.16 -5.26 33.52
CA LEU A 152 12.22 -4.46 34.13
C LEU A 152 12.22 -3.02 33.60
N ALA A 153 11.96 -2.83 32.30
CA ALA A 153 11.81 -1.52 31.69
C ALA A 153 10.63 -0.72 32.27
N GLY A 154 9.54 -1.40 32.65
CA GLY A 154 8.40 -0.79 33.35
C GLY A 154 8.68 -0.49 34.83
N ASP A 155 9.50 -1.30 35.49
CA ASP A 155 9.81 -1.19 36.92
C ASP A 155 10.87 -0.10 37.23
N ILE A 156 11.77 0.20 36.29
CA ILE A 156 12.91 1.11 36.50
C ILE A 156 12.83 2.33 35.57
N GLY A 157 12.66 3.52 36.14
CA GLY A 157 12.68 4.77 35.40
C GLY A 157 14.07 5.10 34.82
N TYR A 158 14.13 5.58 33.57
CA TYR A 158 15.38 5.98 32.95
C TYR A 158 15.88 7.36 33.44
N GLY A 159 17.17 7.49 33.69
CA GLY A 159 17.81 8.77 34.00
C GLY A 159 19.29 8.83 33.61
N ILE A 160 19.72 9.96 33.04
CA ILE A 160 21.13 10.20 32.69
C ILE A 160 21.91 10.53 33.96
N ARG A 161 23.11 9.93 34.09
CA ARG A 161 24.04 10.15 35.20
C ARG A 161 25.46 10.36 34.72
N LEU A 162 26.17 11.29 35.36
CA LEU A 162 27.56 11.62 35.06
C LEU A 162 28.55 11.01 36.08
N GLU A 163 28.07 10.50 37.21
CA GLU A 163 28.93 9.91 38.22
C GLU A 163 29.61 8.64 37.68
N PRO A 164 30.87 8.37 38.05
CA PRO A 164 31.56 7.15 37.60
C PRO A 164 30.97 5.89 38.25
N GLY A 165 31.14 4.75 37.58
CA GLY A 165 30.72 3.44 38.08
C GLY A 165 29.27 3.07 37.73
N VAL A 166 28.85 1.88 38.15
CA VAL A 166 27.50 1.33 37.97
C VAL A 166 26.83 1.21 39.34
N GLN A 167 25.54 1.50 39.46
CA GLN A 167 24.78 1.26 40.69
C GLN A 167 24.78 -0.22 41.05
N THR A 168 24.73 -0.50 42.34
CA THR A 168 24.42 -1.87 42.78
C THR A 168 22.96 -2.20 42.45
N CYS A 169 22.63 -3.49 42.40
CA CYS A 169 21.25 -3.93 42.21
C CYS A 169 20.32 -3.38 43.31
N GLU A 170 20.80 -3.32 44.56
CA GLU A 170 20.05 -2.77 45.68
C GLU A 170 19.76 -1.28 45.52
N GLU A 171 20.75 -0.49 45.09
CA GLU A 171 20.58 0.93 44.82
C GLU A 171 19.58 1.18 43.69
N THR A 172 19.71 0.45 42.58
CA THR A 172 18.84 0.59 41.40
C THR A 172 17.38 0.28 41.75
N LEU A 173 17.14 -0.82 42.46
CA LEU A 173 15.79 -1.23 42.90
C LEU A 173 15.22 -0.30 43.98
N THR A 174 16.06 0.22 44.88
CA THR A 174 15.62 1.19 45.91
C THR A 174 15.20 2.52 45.27
N LEU A 175 15.98 3.01 44.31
CA LEU A 175 15.69 4.27 43.62
C LEU A 175 14.58 4.14 42.58
N GLN A 176 14.32 2.92 42.11
CA GLN A 176 13.48 2.62 40.93
C GLN A 176 13.86 3.50 39.73
N LYS A 177 15.14 3.83 39.63
CA LYS A 177 15.68 4.75 38.63
C LYS A 177 17.15 4.49 38.38
N GLY A 178 17.55 4.36 37.12
CA GLY A 178 18.92 4.08 36.70
C GLY A 178 19.26 4.61 35.32
N SER A 179 20.56 4.69 35.02
CA SER A 179 21.08 4.89 33.67
C SER A 179 21.16 3.56 32.91
N CYS A 180 21.46 3.59 31.60
CA CYS A 180 21.51 2.37 30.78
C CYS A 180 22.44 1.28 31.33
N ARG A 181 23.60 1.67 31.87
CA ARG A 181 24.55 0.76 32.54
C ARG A 181 24.01 0.17 33.84
N ASP A 182 23.18 0.90 34.58
CA ASP A 182 22.65 0.46 35.87
C ASP A 182 21.58 -0.60 35.66
N THR A 183 20.59 -0.30 34.80
CA THR A 183 19.50 -1.23 34.47
C THR A 183 20.01 -2.48 33.74
N SER A 184 21.01 -2.32 32.86
CA SER A 184 21.63 -3.46 32.17
C SER A 184 22.37 -4.39 33.11
N TRP A 185 23.09 -3.85 34.10
CA TRP A 185 23.76 -4.68 35.10
C TRP A 185 22.77 -5.41 36.00
N LEU A 186 21.69 -4.74 36.42
CA LEU A 186 20.59 -5.38 37.13
C LEU A 186 20.00 -6.55 36.32
N LEU A 187 19.75 -6.36 35.02
CA LEU A 187 19.25 -7.42 34.15
C LEU A 187 20.24 -8.60 34.02
N VAL A 188 21.54 -8.33 33.94
CA VAL A 188 22.58 -9.39 33.94
C VAL A 188 22.49 -10.23 35.23
N GLN A 189 22.38 -9.59 36.40
CA GLN A 189 22.28 -10.32 37.68
C GLN A 189 20.95 -11.08 37.82
N ILE A 190 19.86 -10.54 37.28
CA ILE A 190 18.56 -11.23 37.21
C ILE A 190 18.69 -12.53 36.41
N PHE A 191 19.20 -12.47 35.18
CA PHE A 191 19.32 -13.68 34.35
C PHE A 191 20.29 -14.71 34.92
N ARG A 192 21.42 -14.27 35.51
CA ARG A 192 22.33 -15.18 36.22
C ARG A 192 21.65 -15.90 37.37
N SER A 193 20.83 -15.19 38.14
CA SER A 193 20.05 -15.77 39.24
C SER A 193 18.97 -16.75 38.76
N LEU A 194 18.46 -16.54 37.54
CA LEU A 194 17.50 -17.42 36.87
C LEU A 194 18.17 -18.62 36.16
N GLY A 195 19.50 -18.75 36.24
CA GLY A 195 20.26 -19.84 35.63
C GLY A 195 20.58 -19.65 34.15
N ILE A 196 20.49 -18.43 33.62
CA ILE A 196 20.82 -18.08 32.24
C ILE A 196 22.14 -17.32 32.22
N ALA A 197 23.10 -17.77 31.41
CA ALA A 197 24.40 -17.11 31.29
C ALA A 197 24.22 -15.73 30.65
N ALA A 198 24.69 -14.68 31.32
CA ALA A 198 24.50 -13.30 30.90
C ALA A 198 25.78 -12.47 31.01
N ARG A 199 25.97 -11.52 30.10
CA ARG A 199 27.12 -10.62 30.03
C ARG A 199 26.69 -9.16 29.81
N PHE A 200 27.54 -8.25 30.26
CA PHE A 200 27.37 -6.82 30.09
C PHE A 200 27.97 -6.38 28.76
N ALA A 201 27.15 -5.78 27.90
CA ALA A 201 27.57 -5.24 26.62
C ALA A 201 27.61 -3.70 26.68
N SER A 202 28.68 -3.13 26.14
CA SER A 202 28.92 -1.68 26.05
C SER A 202 29.21 -1.34 24.59
N GLY A 203 28.53 -0.35 24.05
CA GLY A 203 28.59 -0.06 22.63
C GLY A 203 28.04 1.30 22.23
N TYR A 204 27.83 1.48 20.92
CA TYR A 204 27.02 2.60 20.42
C TYR A 204 25.57 2.14 20.28
N LEU A 205 24.64 3.02 20.67
CA LEU A 205 23.25 2.94 20.24
C LEU A 205 23.04 4.02 19.18
N VAL A 206 22.63 3.62 17.99
CA VAL A 206 22.16 4.52 16.94
C VAL A 206 20.65 4.38 16.83
N GLN A 207 19.92 5.49 16.95
CA GLN A 207 18.50 5.52 16.64
C GLN A 207 18.24 6.63 15.64
N LEU A 208 17.71 6.23 14.50
CA LEU A 208 17.33 7.15 13.44
C LEU A 208 15.89 7.60 13.65
N THR A 209 15.59 8.85 13.34
CA THR A 209 14.23 9.36 13.31
C THR A 209 13.44 8.62 12.24
N ALA A 210 12.28 8.11 12.62
CA ALA A 210 11.33 7.48 11.70
C ALA A 210 10.83 8.51 10.69
N ASP A 211 10.68 8.09 9.42
CA ASP A 211 10.20 8.99 8.36
C ASP A 211 8.73 9.39 8.59
N VAL A 212 7.93 8.48 9.16
CA VAL A 212 6.51 8.67 9.50
C VAL A 212 6.33 8.45 10.99
N LYS A 213 5.66 9.39 11.67
CA LYS A 213 5.33 9.26 13.09
C LYS A 213 4.26 8.19 13.27
N ALA A 214 4.46 7.30 14.25
CA ALA A 214 3.49 6.27 14.57
C ALA A 214 2.19 6.87 15.14
N LEU A 215 1.05 6.27 14.80
CA LEU A 215 -0.25 6.63 15.40
C LEU A 215 -0.32 6.21 16.88
N ASP A 216 0.22 5.03 17.19
CA ASP A 216 0.27 4.47 18.53
C ASP A 216 1.72 4.16 18.94
N GLY A 217 2.00 4.26 20.23
CA GLY A 217 3.33 3.99 20.78
C GLY A 217 4.36 5.09 20.51
N PRO A 218 5.62 4.88 20.95
CA PRO A 218 6.68 5.87 20.77
C PRO A 218 7.15 5.91 19.30
N SER A 219 7.17 7.10 18.69
CA SER A 219 7.67 7.31 17.32
C SER A 219 9.21 7.28 17.19
N GLY A 220 9.92 6.78 18.21
CA GLY A 220 11.38 6.90 18.29
C GLY A 220 11.85 8.34 18.58
N PRO A 221 13.12 8.66 18.29
CA PRO A 221 13.68 9.96 18.61
C PRO A 221 13.26 11.05 17.62
N ALA A 222 13.17 12.30 18.10
CA ALA A 222 12.79 13.46 17.30
C ALA A 222 13.83 13.86 16.25
N GLU A 223 15.10 13.52 16.51
CA GLU A 223 16.24 13.70 15.60
C GLU A 223 17.12 12.45 15.63
N ASP A 224 17.90 12.24 14.57
CA ASP A 224 18.87 11.15 14.54
C ASP A 224 19.85 11.33 15.70
N PHE A 225 20.00 10.31 16.53
CA PHE A 225 20.91 10.40 17.66
C PHE A 225 21.76 9.14 17.79
N THR A 226 22.91 9.35 18.40
CA THR A 226 23.78 8.27 18.83
C THR A 226 24.42 8.61 20.16
N ASP A 227 24.57 7.61 21.01
CA ASP A 227 25.31 7.75 22.25
C ASP A 227 26.02 6.44 22.61
N LEU A 228 26.95 6.51 23.56
CA LEU A 228 27.43 5.31 24.23
C LEU A 228 26.30 4.72 25.07
N HIS A 229 26.07 3.43 24.90
CA HIS A 229 24.96 2.71 25.51
C HIS A 229 25.42 1.37 26.06
N ALA A 230 24.66 0.85 27.01
CA ALA A 230 24.88 -0.46 27.59
C ALA A 230 23.59 -1.28 27.57
N TRP A 231 23.74 -2.58 27.37
CA TRP A 231 22.65 -3.56 27.35
C TRP A 231 23.12 -4.90 27.93
N CYS A 232 22.17 -5.84 28.12
CA CYS A 232 22.45 -7.19 28.57
C CYS A 232 22.49 -8.14 27.37
N GLU A 233 23.42 -9.10 27.35
CA GLU A 233 23.37 -10.22 26.41
C GLU A 233 23.26 -11.54 27.15
N VAL A 234 22.37 -12.43 26.70
CA VAL A 234 22.18 -13.78 27.25
C VAL A 234 22.66 -14.83 26.25
N TYR A 235 23.23 -15.93 26.73
CA TYR A 235 23.65 -17.03 25.86
C TYR A 235 22.55 -18.09 25.77
N LEU A 236 22.04 -18.32 24.57
CA LEU A 236 21.07 -19.37 24.29
C LEU A 236 21.75 -20.47 23.45
N PRO A 237 21.68 -21.75 23.86
CA PRO A 237 22.20 -22.85 23.05
C PRO A 237 21.56 -22.86 21.66
N GLY A 238 22.38 -22.93 20.59
CA GLY A 238 21.92 -22.83 19.20
C GLY A 238 21.95 -21.39 18.66
N ALA A 239 21.45 -20.41 19.42
CA ALA A 239 21.34 -19.02 18.96
C ALA A 239 22.59 -18.18 19.28
N GLY A 240 23.36 -18.55 20.29
CA GLY A 240 24.52 -17.79 20.78
C GLY A 240 24.11 -16.63 21.68
N TRP A 241 24.88 -15.52 21.62
CA TRP A 241 24.62 -14.33 22.42
C TRP A 241 23.51 -13.48 21.81
N VAL A 242 22.44 -13.25 22.57
CA VAL A 242 21.26 -12.47 22.18
C VAL A 242 21.15 -11.23 23.07
N GLY A 243 21.04 -10.04 22.48
CA GLY A 243 21.00 -8.78 23.21
C GLY A 243 19.59 -8.32 23.60
N LEU A 244 19.47 -7.80 24.83
CA LEU A 244 18.27 -7.24 25.43
C LEU A 244 18.60 -5.88 26.03
N ASP A 245 17.83 -4.87 25.66
CA ASP A 245 17.94 -3.51 26.18
C ASP A 245 16.83 -3.23 27.20
N PRO A 246 17.14 -3.26 28.51
CA PRO A 246 16.13 -3.04 29.54
C PRO A 246 15.75 -1.57 29.71
N THR A 247 16.38 -0.64 28.98
CA THR A 247 15.95 0.77 28.99
C THR A 247 14.76 1.01 28.07
N SER A 248 14.67 0.25 26.98
CA SER A 248 13.55 0.30 26.02
C SER A 248 12.56 -0.85 26.19
N GLY A 249 12.98 -1.94 26.85
CA GLY A 249 12.21 -3.18 26.91
C GLY A 249 12.30 -4.01 25.61
N LEU A 250 13.12 -3.60 24.66
CA LEU A 250 13.27 -4.24 23.35
C LEU A 250 14.51 -5.12 23.28
N PHE A 251 14.55 -6.02 22.29
CA PHE A 251 15.77 -6.73 21.93
C PHE A 251 16.73 -5.80 21.17
N ALA A 252 18.02 -6.10 21.24
CA ALA A 252 19.05 -5.36 20.51
C ALA A 252 18.91 -5.58 18.99
N GLY A 253 18.78 -4.48 18.25
CA GLY A 253 18.64 -4.46 16.79
C GLY A 253 19.90 -3.96 16.08
N GLU A 254 19.75 -3.50 14.84
CA GLU A 254 20.85 -2.97 14.02
C GLU A 254 21.53 -1.72 14.57
N GLY A 255 20.80 -0.95 15.39
CA GLY A 255 21.31 0.24 16.07
C GLY A 255 22.26 -0.07 17.24
N HIS A 256 22.27 -1.30 17.76
CA HIS A 256 23.12 -1.72 18.88
C HIS A 256 24.45 -2.28 18.37
N ILE A 257 25.47 -1.43 18.31
CA ILE A 257 26.81 -1.80 17.82
C ILE A 257 27.73 -2.10 19.00
N PRO A 258 28.00 -3.39 19.33
CA PRO A 258 28.83 -3.74 20.47
C PRO A 258 30.28 -3.28 20.26
N LEU A 259 30.89 -2.71 21.30
CA LEU A 259 32.32 -2.38 21.33
C LEU A 259 33.07 -3.34 22.25
N ALA A 260 32.51 -3.60 23.44
CA ALA A 260 33.04 -4.57 24.39
C ALA A 260 31.92 -5.30 25.14
N CYS A 261 31.97 -6.63 25.14
CA CYS A 261 31.06 -7.49 25.90
C CYS A 261 31.87 -8.31 26.91
N THR A 262 31.53 -8.21 28.19
CA THR A 262 32.31 -8.83 29.27
C THR A 262 31.43 -9.33 30.41
N PRO A 263 31.89 -10.28 31.24
CA PRO A 263 31.13 -10.70 32.42
C PRO A 263 30.95 -9.60 33.48
N GLU A 264 31.83 -8.59 33.52
CA GLU A 264 31.87 -7.57 34.60
C GLU A 264 31.94 -6.16 34.01
N PRO A 265 31.08 -5.19 34.42
CA PRO A 265 30.99 -3.88 33.78
C PRO A 265 32.30 -3.10 33.75
N ALA A 266 33.13 -3.25 34.78
CA ALA A 266 34.44 -2.58 34.87
C ALA A 266 35.38 -2.96 33.70
N SER A 267 35.23 -4.16 33.13
CA SER A 267 36.03 -4.62 31.99
C SER A 267 35.49 -4.09 30.65
N ALA A 268 34.25 -3.61 30.60
CA ALA A 268 33.61 -3.01 29.42
C ALA A 268 33.73 -1.48 29.37
N ALA A 269 34.45 -0.86 30.33
CA ALA A 269 34.64 0.59 30.36
C ALA A 269 35.30 1.08 29.05
N PRO A 270 34.70 2.10 28.36
CA PRO A 270 35.18 2.55 27.06
C PRO A 270 36.59 3.14 27.07
N ILE A 271 36.94 3.87 28.14
CA ILE A 271 38.24 4.51 28.35
C ILE A 271 38.69 4.22 29.78
N VAL A 272 39.88 3.64 29.94
CA VAL A 272 40.49 3.36 31.25
C VAL A 272 41.91 3.89 31.27
N GLY A 273 42.26 4.70 32.27
CA GLY A 273 43.60 5.22 32.43
C GLY A 273 43.75 6.02 33.71
N LEU A 274 44.98 6.40 34.02
CA LEU A 274 45.32 7.25 35.17
C LEU A 274 46.06 8.48 34.68
N VAL A 275 45.84 9.60 35.34
CA VAL A 275 46.56 10.86 35.15
C VAL A 275 47.05 11.36 36.51
N ASP A 276 48.02 12.27 36.51
CA ASP A 276 48.35 13.01 37.73
C ASP A 276 47.11 13.72 38.30
N GLN A 277 47.09 13.94 39.61
CA GLN A 277 46.05 14.76 40.22
C GLN A 277 46.05 16.15 39.57
N CYS A 278 44.94 16.56 38.96
CA CYS A 278 44.77 17.82 38.25
C CYS A 278 43.30 18.25 38.23
N GLU A 279 43.04 19.49 37.83
CA GLU A 279 41.69 19.91 37.46
C GLU A 279 41.48 19.60 35.98
N CYS A 280 40.34 19.02 35.63
CA CYS A 280 40.04 18.58 34.27
C CYS A 280 38.67 19.08 33.86
N GLU A 281 38.59 19.79 32.74
CA GLU A 281 37.35 20.03 32.03
C GLU A 281 37.10 18.86 31.07
N PHE A 282 35.96 18.20 31.23
CA PHE A 282 35.56 17.06 30.41
C PHE A 282 34.48 17.48 29.43
N SER A 283 34.70 17.19 28.14
CA SER A 283 33.68 17.34 27.11
C SER A 283 33.59 16.09 26.25
N TYR A 284 32.37 15.75 25.83
CA TYR A 284 32.14 14.68 24.89
C TYR A 284 31.09 15.10 23.86
N SER A 285 31.15 14.49 22.67
CA SER A 285 30.19 14.71 21.59
C SER A 285 30.06 13.41 20.80
N ASN A 286 28.83 12.92 20.70
CA ASN A 286 28.46 11.80 19.88
C ASN A 286 27.49 12.31 18.82
N THR A 287 27.82 12.10 17.55
CA THR A 287 27.01 12.55 16.41
C THR A 287 26.86 11.43 15.40
N VAL A 288 25.70 11.37 14.78
CA VAL A 288 25.42 10.46 13.68
C VAL A 288 25.01 11.28 12.47
N THR A 289 25.47 10.89 11.29
CA THR A 289 25.09 11.53 10.03
C THR A 289 24.77 10.45 9.01
N ARG A 290 23.60 10.54 8.37
CA ARG A 290 23.27 9.70 7.21
C ARG A 290 24.13 10.16 6.03
N ILE A 291 25.01 9.29 5.54
CA ILE A 291 25.94 9.61 4.43
C ILE A 291 25.52 8.98 3.10
N HIS A 292 24.65 7.97 3.15
CA HIS A 292 24.00 7.38 1.97
C HIS A 292 22.63 6.84 2.36
N GLU A 293 21.62 7.14 1.57
CA GLU A 293 20.27 6.61 1.70
C GLU A 293 19.82 6.16 0.31
N ASP A 294 19.42 4.88 0.19
CA ASP A 294 18.69 4.44 -1.00
C ASP A 294 17.32 5.16 -1.03
N PRO A 295 16.72 5.38 -2.22
CA PRO A 295 15.36 5.92 -2.32
C PRO A 295 14.37 5.05 -1.55
N ARG A 296 13.59 5.65 -0.64
CA ARG A 296 12.64 4.93 0.22
C ARG A 296 11.22 5.44 -0.01
N VAL A 297 10.26 4.53 -0.02
CA VAL A 297 8.84 4.88 -0.23
C VAL A 297 8.24 5.72 0.89
N THR A 298 8.78 5.62 2.11
CA THR A 298 8.33 6.36 3.29
C THR A 298 8.77 7.83 3.28
N LYS A 299 9.82 8.17 2.52
CA LYS A 299 10.34 9.52 2.33
C LYS A 299 10.92 9.65 0.92
N PRO A 300 10.07 9.72 -0.11
CA PRO A 300 10.50 9.53 -1.50
C PRO A 300 11.37 10.67 -2.03
N TYR A 301 11.23 11.88 -1.50
CA TYR A 301 11.90 13.09 -2.01
C TYR A 301 12.46 13.93 -0.87
N ALA A 302 13.62 14.53 -1.10
CA ALA A 302 14.13 15.60 -0.22
C ALA A 302 13.27 16.87 -0.37
N GLU A 303 13.27 17.74 0.65
CA GLU A 303 12.46 18.96 0.65
C GLU A 303 12.73 19.86 -0.58
N GLY A 304 13.99 20.08 -0.94
CA GLY A 304 14.35 20.86 -2.12
C GLY A 304 13.95 20.22 -3.46
N GLU A 305 13.92 18.88 -3.53
CA GLU A 305 13.41 18.17 -4.72
C GLU A 305 11.90 18.35 -4.85
N TRP A 306 11.18 18.21 -3.73
CA TRP A 306 9.73 18.42 -3.68
C TRP A 306 9.33 19.84 -4.08
N GLU A 307 10.05 20.87 -3.62
CA GLU A 307 9.81 22.24 -4.08
C GLU A 307 10.00 22.40 -5.60
N THR A 308 10.99 21.70 -6.17
CA THR A 308 11.22 21.72 -7.63
C THR A 308 10.09 21.02 -8.39
N ILE A 309 9.60 19.88 -7.88
CA ILE A 309 8.45 19.15 -8.42
C ILE A 309 7.21 20.05 -8.41
N LYS A 310 6.94 20.72 -7.29
CA LYS A 310 5.82 21.66 -7.17
C LYS A 310 5.95 22.82 -8.16
N ALA A 311 7.14 23.40 -8.29
CA ALA A 311 7.39 24.47 -9.24
C ALA A 311 7.12 24.04 -10.70
N LEU A 312 7.52 22.82 -11.09
CA LEU A 312 7.20 22.28 -12.41
C LEU A 312 5.69 22.13 -12.60
N GLY A 313 4.97 21.58 -11.62
CA GLY A 313 3.51 21.45 -11.69
C GLY A 313 2.80 22.79 -11.92
N TYR A 314 3.22 23.85 -11.22
CA TYR A 314 2.70 25.20 -11.45
C TYR A 314 3.05 25.76 -12.83
N ALA A 315 4.24 25.47 -13.35
CA ALA A 315 4.63 25.90 -14.69
C ALA A 315 3.83 25.18 -15.79
N VAL A 316 3.57 23.88 -15.63
CA VAL A 316 2.76 23.08 -16.54
C VAL A 316 1.31 23.58 -16.55
N ASP A 317 0.74 23.89 -15.38
CA ASP A 317 -0.59 24.49 -15.29
C ASP A 317 -0.73 25.78 -16.10
N GLN A 318 0.25 26.68 -16.02
CA GLN A 318 0.25 27.92 -16.81
C GLN A 318 0.23 27.63 -18.31
N GLU A 319 0.93 26.59 -18.77
CA GLU A 319 0.91 26.19 -20.18
C GLU A 319 -0.41 25.52 -20.58
N LEU A 320 -1.00 24.69 -19.71
CA LEU A 320 -2.32 24.09 -19.93
C LEU A 320 -3.42 25.16 -20.02
N GLU A 321 -3.35 26.20 -19.19
CA GLU A 321 -4.24 27.36 -19.24
C GLU A 321 -4.03 28.17 -20.53
N TYR A 322 -2.78 28.49 -20.87
CA TYR A 322 -2.44 29.23 -22.10
C TYR A 322 -2.87 28.47 -23.37
N GLY A 323 -2.77 27.13 -23.35
CA GLY A 323 -3.17 26.24 -24.44
C GLY A 323 -4.67 25.94 -24.50
N ASP A 324 -5.49 26.49 -23.60
CA ASP A 324 -6.94 26.21 -23.45
C ASP A 324 -7.23 24.69 -23.40
N VAL A 325 -6.43 23.92 -22.65
CA VAL A 325 -6.58 22.46 -22.56
C VAL A 325 -7.82 22.08 -21.73
N ARG A 326 -8.10 22.86 -20.67
CA ARG A 326 -9.21 22.61 -19.70
C ARG A 326 -9.14 21.24 -19.02
N LEU A 327 -7.92 20.76 -18.75
CA LEU A 327 -7.66 19.47 -18.13
C LEU A 327 -8.11 19.46 -16.67
N THR A 328 -8.94 18.48 -16.32
CA THR A 328 -9.18 18.06 -14.94
C THR A 328 -8.58 16.68 -14.69
N MET A 329 -8.16 16.43 -13.45
CA MET A 329 -7.64 15.13 -13.02
C MET A 329 -8.33 14.65 -11.75
N GLY A 330 -8.90 13.45 -11.80
CA GLY A 330 -9.42 12.75 -10.64
C GLY A 330 -8.69 11.42 -10.43
N GLY A 331 -9.16 10.63 -9.48
CA GLY A 331 -8.67 9.27 -9.31
C GLY A 331 -9.57 8.41 -8.44
N GLU A 332 -9.26 7.11 -8.44
CA GLU A 332 -9.91 6.08 -7.63
C GLU A 332 -8.87 5.39 -6.72
N PRO A 333 -8.18 6.12 -5.82
CA PRO A 333 -7.23 5.53 -4.87
C PRO A 333 -7.91 4.53 -3.94
N THR A 334 -7.17 3.48 -3.58
CA THR A 334 -7.67 2.39 -2.74
C THR A 334 -6.84 2.22 -1.48
N PHE A 335 -7.49 1.87 -0.36
CA PHE A 335 -6.87 1.76 0.96
C PHE A 335 -7.25 0.46 1.68
N VAL A 336 -6.41 -0.01 2.59
CA VAL A 336 -6.67 -1.15 3.48
C VAL A 336 -6.38 -0.83 4.93
N SER A 337 -6.88 -1.61 5.87
CA SER A 337 -6.55 -1.43 7.28
C SER A 337 -5.05 -1.62 7.54
N ILE A 338 -4.48 -0.76 8.37
CA ILE A 338 -3.09 -0.93 8.85
C ILE A 338 -2.99 -1.94 10.00
N ASP A 339 -4.11 -2.24 10.67
CA ASP A 339 -4.15 -3.13 11.84
C ASP A 339 -4.37 -4.60 11.46
N ASP A 340 -5.02 -4.82 10.33
CA ASP A 340 -5.45 -6.13 9.86
C ASP A 340 -5.46 -6.12 8.33
N MET A 341 -4.38 -6.65 7.74
CA MET A 341 -4.26 -6.77 6.28
C MET A 341 -4.65 -8.16 5.76
N ASP A 342 -4.79 -9.15 6.65
CA ASP A 342 -4.86 -10.58 6.31
C ASP A 342 -6.28 -11.16 6.35
N SER A 343 -7.19 -10.58 7.14
CA SER A 343 -8.54 -11.14 7.25
C SER A 343 -9.29 -11.16 5.92
N ASP A 344 -10.32 -12.01 5.84
CA ASP A 344 -11.10 -12.21 4.62
C ASP A 344 -11.69 -10.89 4.08
N GLN A 345 -12.10 -9.95 4.94
CA GLN A 345 -12.61 -8.64 4.48
C GLN A 345 -11.55 -7.85 3.66
N TRP A 346 -10.25 -8.05 3.89
CA TRP A 346 -9.18 -7.35 3.15
C TRP A 346 -8.57 -8.19 2.03
N ASN A 347 -9.06 -9.41 1.81
CA ASN A 347 -8.61 -10.27 0.72
C ASN A 347 -9.72 -10.67 -0.26
N THR A 348 -10.85 -11.20 0.24
CA THR A 348 -11.91 -11.80 -0.60
C THR A 348 -13.30 -11.23 -0.32
N GLY A 349 -13.60 -10.92 0.93
CA GLY A 349 -14.89 -10.42 1.40
C GLY A 349 -15.15 -8.97 0.99
N ALA A 350 -16.34 -8.73 0.42
CA ALA A 350 -16.78 -7.37 0.09
C ALA A 350 -17.05 -6.53 1.35
N LEU A 351 -17.73 -7.10 2.34
CA LEU A 351 -18.12 -6.43 3.58
C LEU A 351 -17.54 -7.13 4.82
N GLY A 352 -17.16 -6.32 5.80
CA GLY A 352 -16.71 -6.75 7.13
C GLY A 352 -17.07 -5.68 8.16
N ALA A 353 -17.17 -6.07 9.44
CA ALA A 353 -17.63 -5.18 10.51
C ALA A 353 -16.74 -3.92 10.63
N ASP A 354 -15.41 -4.10 10.55
CA ASP A 354 -14.46 -3.00 10.62
C ASP A 354 -14.38 -2.21 9.32
N LYS A 355 -14.39 -2.86 8.16
CA LYS A 355 -14.29 -2.15 6.87
C LYS A 355 -15.38 -1.08 6.70
N LEU A 356 -16.64 -1.39 6.98
CA LEU A 356 -17.73 -0.42 6.86
C LEU A 356 -17.59 0.71 7.89
N ARG A 357 -17.16 0.41 9.11
CA ARG A 357 -16.90 1.41 10.16
C ARG A 357 -15.80 2.38 9.73
N LEU A 358 -14.66 1.87 9.26
CA LEU A 358 -13.54 2.70 8.77
C LEU A 358 -13.94 3.54 7.56
N ALA A 359 -14.73 2.99 6.63
CA ALA A 359 -15.28 3.74 5.49
C ALA A 359 -16.18 4.92 5.93
N LYS A 360 -17.04 4.71 6.93
CA LYS A 360 -17.89 5.76 7.52
C LYS A 360 -17.06 6.83 8.25
N GLU A 361 -16.08 6.43 9.04
CA GLU A 361 -15.18 7.36 9.74
C GLU A 361 -14.42 8.24 8.72
N LEU A 362 -13.92 7.65 7.63
CA LEU A 362 -13.26 8.38 6.55
C LEU A 362 -14.21 9.36 5.85
N LEU A 363 -15.46 8.96 5.58
CA LEU A 363 -16.50 9.83 5.00
C LEU A 363 -16.70 11.11 5.81
N ILE A 364 -16.82 10.98 7.14
CA ILE A 364 -17.04 12.13 8.03
C ILE A 364 -15.81 13.04 8.05
N LYS A 365 -14.60 12.49 8.15
CA LYS A 365 -13.36 13.27 8.11
C LYS A 365 -13.17 13.98 6.76
N MET A 366 -13.38 13.30 5.64
CA MET A 366 -13.29 13.90 4.32
C MET A 366 -14.35 14.98 4.07
N LYS A 367 -15.57 14.80 4.60
CA LYS A 367 -16.62 15.84 4.54
C LYS A 367 -16.16 17.12 5.23
N GLN A 368 -15.47 17.03 6.36
CA GLN A 368 -14.99 18.21 7.09
C GLN A 368 -13.97 19.01 6.28
N GLU A 369 -13.14 18.34 5.48
CA GLU A 369 -12.10 18.98 4.66
C GLU A 369 -12.63 19.54 3.33
N PHE A 370 -13.42 18.76 2.58
CA PHE A 370 -13.81 19.12 1.21
C PHE A 370 -15.23 19.66 1.06
N GLY A 371 -16.16 19.26 1.93
CA GLY A 371 -17.60 19.44 1.71
C GLY A 371 -18.33 19.76 3.01
N SER A 372 -17.87 20.78 3.74
CA SER A 372 -18.43 21.14 5.06
C SER A 372 -19.94 21.37 5.02
N ASN A 373 -20.45 21.97 3.93
CA ASN A 373 -21.88 22.19 3.65
C ASN A 373 -22.50 21.14 2.70
N GLY A 374 -21.85 19.98 2.54
CA GLY A 374 -22.28 18.91 1.65
C GLY A 374 -23.36 18.01 2.26
N LEU A 375 -24.15 17.38 1.39
CA LEU A 375 -25.12 16.35 1.71
C LEU A 375 -24.44 14.99 1.80
N LEU A 376 -24.69 14.24 2.87
CA LEU A 376 -24.32 12.84 2.98
C LEU A 376 -25.40 11.96 2.33
N HIS A 377 -24.97 10.98 1.54
CA HIS A 377 -25.85 10.08 0.82
C HIS A 377 -25.36 8.62 0.96
N HIS A 378 -26.29 7.72 1.27
CA HIS A 378 -26.04 6.29 1.41
C HIS A 378 -26.62 5.53 0.21
N GLY A 379 -25.78 5.27 -0.79
CA GLY A 379 -26.17 4.57 -2.02
C GLY A 379 -25.88 3.07 -1.96
N GLN A 380 -26.49 2.32 -2.87
CA GLN A 380 -26.15 0.92 -3.12
C GLN A 380 -25.06 0.87 -4.20
N GLY A 381 -23.95 0.19 -3.91
CA GLY A 381 -22.88 -0.11 -4.85
C GLY A 381 -23.20 -1.33 -5.73
N LYS A 382 -22.18 -1.84 -6.44
CA LYS A 382 -22.32 -3.06 -7.26
C LYS A 382 -22.66 -4.27 -6.39
N TRP A 383 -23.56 -5.12 -6.87
CA TRP A 383 -23.96 -6.37 -6.21
C TRP A 383 -23.61 -7.55 -7.13
N TYR A 384 -22.77 -8.48 -6.65
CA TYR A 384 -22.32 -9.63 -7.42
C TYR A 384 -23.04 -10.93 -7.02
N PRO A 385 -23.19 -11.91 -7.94
CA PRO A 385 -23.80 -13.20 -7.64
C PRO A 385 -23.10 -13.90 -6.47
N GLY A 386 -23.85 -14.27 -5.43
CA GLY A 386 -23.33 -14.95 -4.23
C GLY A 386 -23.07 -14.04 -3.02
N GLU A 387 -23.17 -12.72 -3.16
CA GLU A 387 -23.10 -11.78 -2.02
C GLU A 387 -24.46 -11.69 -1.30
N GLU A 388 -24.48 -11.87 0.02
CA GLU A 388 -25.70 -11.83 0.83
C GLU A 388 -26.33 -10.43 0.92
N VAL A 389 -25.51 -9.37 0.88
CA VAL A 389 -25.92 -7.97 0.96
C VAL A 389 -25.19 -7.16 -0.11
N PRO A 390 -25.82 -6.10 -0.63
CA PRO A 390 -25.15 -5.27 -1.61
C PRO A 390 -24.06 -4.41 -0.97
N ARG A 391 -23.06 -4.05 -1.76
CA ARG A 391 -22.02 -3.10 -1.34
C ARG A 391 -22.65 -1.73 -1.12
N TRP A 392 -22.06 -0.91 -0.26
CA TRP A 392 -22.53 0.45 0.02
C TRP A 392 -21.65 1.48 -0.69
N ALA A 393 -22.25 2.50 -1.30
CA ALA A 393 -21.52 3.64 -1.86
C ALA A 393 -21.82 4.86 -0.97
N LEU A 394 -20.84 5.26 -0.16
CA LEU A 394 -20.99 6.37 0.78
C LEU A 394 -20.54 7.67 0.12
N GLY A 395 -21.48 8.57 -0.14
CA GLY A 395 -21.21 9.79 -0.91
C GLY A 395 -21.33 11.07 -0.10
N CYS A 396 -20.52 12.05 -0.44
CA CYS A 396 -20.71 13.44 -0.05
C CYS A 396 -20.84 14.30 -1.31
N PHE A 397 -21.90 15.13 -1.37
CA PHE A 397 -22.23 15.97 -2.52
C PHE A 397 -22.30 17.44 -2.09
N TRP A 398 -21.61 18.34 -2.77
CA TRP A 398 -21.64 19.77 -2.47
C TRP A 398 -21.69 20.62 -3.74
N ARG A 399 -22.16 21.85 -3.57
CA ARG A 399 -22.32 22.78 -4.69
C ARG A 399 -21.02 23.52 -4.96
N THR A 400 -20.72 23.70 -6.24
CA THR A 400 -19.53 24.44 -6.71
C THR A 400 -19.60 25.95 -6.45
N ASP A 401 -20.79 26.49 -6.19
CA ASP A 401 -20.98 27.91 -5.84
C ASP A 401 -20.80 28.21 -4.34
N GLY A 402 -20.48 27.19 -3.53
CA GLY A 402 -20.23 27.31 -2.09
C GLY A 402 -21.50 27.36 -1.23
N GLU A 403 -22.69 27.40 -1.84
CA GLU A 403 -23.96 27.33 -1.11
C GLU A 403 -24.16 25.92 -0.53
N ALA A 404 -24.91 25.83 0.57
CA ALA A 404 -25.18 24.56 1.22
C ALA A 404 -26.17 23.72 0.39
N LEU A 405 -25.87 22.42 0.23
CA LEU A 405 -26.87 21.45 -0.22
C LEU A 405 -27.70 20.94 0.97
N TRP A 406 -27.11 21.00 2.17
CA TRP A 406 -27.74 20.73 3.46
C TRP A 406 -27.18 21.72 4.49
N HIS A 407 -28.04 22.49 5.16
CA HIS A 407 -27.66 23.64 5.98
C HIS A 407 -27.32 23.28 7.43
N ASP A 408 -28.09 22.38 8.06
CA ASP A 408 -27.96 22.06 9.48
C ASP A 408 -27.51 20.61 9.70
N PRO A 409 -26.22 20.36 9.97
CA PRO A 409 -25.68 19.01 10.04
C PRO A 409 -26.24 18.17 11.19
N ASN A 410 -26.91 18.77 12.18
CA ASN A 410 -27.53 18.03 13.29
C ASN A 410 -28.68 17.12 12.82
N TYR A 411 -29.28 17.44 11.66
CA TYR A 411 -30.39 16.68 11.07
C TYR A 411 -29.95 15.63 10.05
N LEU A 412 -28.64 15.49 9.79
CA LEU A 412 -28.09 14.29 9.15
C LEU A 412 -27.73 13.29 10.23
N ALA A 413 -28.49 12.20 10.31
CA ALA A 413 -28.29 11.16 11.32
C ALA A 413 -26.96 10.41 11.10
N ASN A 414 -26.31 10.04 12.21
CA ASN A 414 -25.21 9.09 12.18
C ASN A 414 -25.78 7.67 12.19
N VAL A 415 -25.39 6.85 11.21
CA VAL A 415 -25.87 5.47 11.02
C VAL A 415 -25.58 4.56 12.22
N ASP A 416 -24.58 4.89 13.04
CA ASP A 416 -24.19 4.06 14.19
C ASP A 416 -24.94 4.45 15.48
N ASN A 417 -25.74 5.52 15.45
CA ASN A 417 -26.57 5.96 16.56
C ASN A 417 -28.00 5.45 16.42
N ASN A 418 -28.63 5.12 17.54
CA ASN A 418 -30.07 4.82 17.59
C ASN A 418 -30.83 6.04 18.14
N TYR A 419 -31.62 6.69 17.28
CA TYR A 419 -32.44 7.86 17.62
C TYR A 419 -33.85 7.48 18.11
N ASN A 420 -34.16 6.19 18.19
CA ASN A 420 -35.46 5.60 18.54
C ASN A 420 -36.62 6.08 17.64
N HIS A 421 -36.35 6.38 16.36
CA HIS A 421 -37.38 6.75 15.40
C HIS A 421 -38.31 5.57 15.07
N THR A 422 -39.60 5.87 15.01
CA THR A 422 -40.69 4.89 14.89
C THR A 422 -41.48 5.07 13.60
N ILE A 423 -42.44 4.16 13.35
CA ILE A 423 -43.36 4.30 12.21
C ILE A 423 -44.30 5.49 12.33
N GLN A 424 -44.61 5.92 13.56
CA GLN A 424 -45.37 7.14 13.82
C GLN A 424 -44.59 8.39 13.38
N ASP A 425 -43.27 8.41 13.62
CA ASP A 425 -42.39 9.49 13.18
C ASP A 425 -42.31 9.52 11.65
N ALA A 426 -42.20 8.35 11.00
CA ALA A 426 -42.23 8.23 9.54
C ALA A 426 -43.54 8.76 8.93
N GLN A 427 -44.69 8.46 9.55
CA GLN A 427 -45.98 9.00 9.13
C GLN A 427 -46.03 10.52 9.29
N ALA A 428 -45.65 11.02 10.47
CA ALA A 428 -45.63 12.46 10.74
C ALA A 428 -44.71 13.20 9.76
N PHE A 429 -43.54 12.64 9.46
CA PHE A 429 -42.62 13.17 8.47
C PHE A 429 -43.25 13.23 7.07
N GLY A 430 -43.84 12.13 6.60
CA GLY A 430 -44.48 12.07 5.28
C GLY A 430 -45.66 13.02 5.13
N GLU A 431 -46.48 13.19 6.17
CA GLU A 431 -47.62 14.13 6.16
C GLU A 431 -47.14 15.59 6.08
N HIS A 432 -46.10 15.95 6.83
CA HIS A 432 -45.50 17.28 6.79
C HIS A 432 -44.77 17.55 5.48
N LEU A 433 -44.17 16.52 4.88
CA LEU A 433 -43.56 16.62 3.55
C LEU A 433 -44.63 16.85 2.47
N CYS A 434 -45.79 16.19 2.56
CA CYS A 434 -46.92 16.48 1.66
C CYS A 434 -47.38 17.93 1.79
N GLU A 435 -47.51 18.46 3.01
CA GLU A 435 -47.85 19.86 3.25
C GLU A 435 -46.80 20.82 2.65
N ALA A 436 -45.51 20.52 2.84
CA ALA A 436 -44.40 21.32 2.32
C ALA A 436 -44.36 21.34 0.78
N LEU A 437 -44.68 20.21 0.14
CA LEU A 437 -44.72 20.08 -1.33
C LEU A 437 -46.07 20.51 -1.95
N ALA A 438 -47.03 20.99 -1.15
CA ALA A 438 -48.39 21.32 -1.55
C ALA A 438 -49.18 20.14 -2.17
N LEU A 439 -48.96 18.94 -1.66
CA LEU A 439 -49.61 17.68 -2.06
C LEU A 439 -50.70 17.27 -1.05
N ASP A 440 -51.75 16.60 -1.54
CA ASP A 440 -52.78 16.02 -0.67
C ASP A 440 -52.22 14.81 0.10
N LYS A 441 -52.43 14.77 1.42
CA LYS A 441 -51.95 13.71 2.32
C LYS A 441 -52.39 12.31 1.88
N ARG A 442 -53.49 12.18 1.13
CA ARG A 442 -53.96 10.90 0.59
C ARG A 442 -52.94 10.17 -0.29
N TYR A 443 -51.97 10.89 -0.85
CA TYR A 443 -50.93 10.31 -1.71
C TYR A 443 -49.80 9.62 -0.93
N LEU A 444 -49.72 9.84 0.39
CA LEU A 444 -48.83 9.09 1.26
C LEU A 444 -49.47 7.71 1.55
N GLN A 445 -48.93 6.65 0.97
CA GLN A 445 -49.48 5.30 1.08
C GLN A 445 -48.59 4.39 1.92
N SER A 446 -49.21 3.58 2.78
CA SER A 446 -48.49 2.60 3.61
C SER A 446 -48.06 1.38 2.80
N THR A 447 -46.87 0.86 3.13
CA THR A 447 -46.33 -0.37 2.55
C THR A 447 -46.15 -1.46 3.61
N PHE A 448 -46.26 -2.71 3.19
CA PHE A 448 -46.20 -3.89 4.06
C PHE A 448 -45.25 -4.94 3.47
N GLU A 449 -44.66 -5.76 4.34
CA GLU A 449 -43.94 -6.97 3.92
C GLU A 449 -44.90 -8.03 3.33
N ASP A 450 -44.40 -8.89 2.44
CA ASP A 450 -45.19 -9.98 1.84
C ASP A 450 -45.47 -11.11 2.85
N THR A 451 -46.58 -10.94 3.58
CA THR A 451 -47.03 -11.90 4.59
C THR A 451 -47.18 -13.32 4.03
N LEU A 452 -47.64 -13.49 2.78
CA LEU A 452 -47.86 -14.82 2.19
C LEU A 452 -46.54 -15.52 1.92
N TYR A 453 -45.54 -14.79 1.40
CA TYR A 453 -44.20 -15.31 1.19
C TYR A 453 -43.55 -15.78 2.50
N TYR A 454 -43.57 -14.95 3.55
CA TYR A 454 -42.93 -15.31 4.82
C TYR A 454 -43.66 -16.44 5.57
N LEU A 455 -44.99 -16.54 5.46
CA LEU A 455 -45.75 -17.66 6.02
C LEU A 455 -45.45 -18.98 5.30
N TRP A 456 -45.29 -18.95 3.97
CA TRP A 456 -44.83 -20.11 3.21
C TRP A 456 -43.41 -20.52 3.60
N MET A 457 -42.52 -19.55 3.81
CA MET A 457 -41.15 -19.80 4.25
C MET A 457 -41.11 -20.37 5.67
N GLU A 458 -41.90 -19.84 6.61
CA GLU A 458 -42.06 -20.40 7.96
C GLU A 458 -42.52 -21.86 7.92
N GLN A 459 -43.51 -22.19 7.07
CA GLN A 459 -44.01 -23.55 6.90
C GLN A 459 -42.95 -24.51 6.29
N SER A 460 -41.99 -23.96 5.55
CA SER A 460 -40.93 -24.73 4.90
C SER A 460 -39.75 -25.03 5.83
N LEU A 461 -39.74 -24.50 7.06
CA LEU A 461 -38.70 -24.79 8.05
C LEU A 461 -38.84 -26.22 8.63
N PRO A 462 -37.72 -26.86 9.04
CA PRO A 462 -37.76 -28.13 9.77
C PRO A 462 -38.58 -28.04 11.05
N ALA A 463 -39.25 -29.13 11.43
CA ALA A 463 -40.17 -29.17 12.59
C ALA A 463 -39.52 -28.82 13.94
N GLU A 464 -38.19 -28.88 14.02
CA GLU A 464 -37.37 -28.59 15.20
C GLU A 464 -36.78 -27.18 15.23
N ALA A 465 -36.98 -26.36 14.19
CA ALA A 465 -36.56 -24.97 14.14
C ALA A 465 -37.62 -24.03 14.74
N ASP A 466 -37.24 -23.16 15.69
CA ASP A 466 -38.14 -22.13 16.26
C ASP A 466 -38.17 -20.89 15.33
N PRO A 467 -39.24 -20.65 14.55
CA PRO A 467 -39.27 -19.63 13.51
C PRO A 467 -38.98 -18.20 14.02
N LYS A 468 -39.18 -17.92 15.32
CA LYS A 468 -38.95 -16.60 15.95
C LYS A 468 -37.56 -16.39 16.52
N LYS A 469 -36.70 -17.41 16.50
CA LYS A 469 -35.31 -17.32 16.95
C LYS A 469 -34.35 -17.69 15.82
N ALA A 470 -33.26 -16.95 15.75
CA ALA A 470 -32.15 -17.21 14.86
C ALA A 470 -30.83 -16.85 15.56
N ASP A 471 -29.78 -17.61 15.29
CA ASP A 471 -28.41 -17.38 15.75
C ASP A 471 -27.57 -16.73 14.63
N LEU A 472 -26.38 -16.22 14.96
CA LEU A 472 -25.42 -15.65 14.01
C LEU A 472 -24.94 -16.66 12.96
N LYS A 473 -25.04 -17.96 13.25
CA LYS A 473 -24.68 -19.04 12.32
C LYS A 473 -25.78 -19.37 11.31
N ASP A 474 -26.99 -18.84 11.50
CA ASP A 474 -28.09 -19.06 10.58
C ASP A 474 -27.99 -18.13 9.37
N ASP A 475 -28.39 -18.65 8.20
CA ASP A 475 -28.43 -17.89 6.95
C ASP A 475 -29.26 -16.59 7.10
N LEU A 476 -28.94 -15.57 6.29
CA LEU A 476 -29.55 -14.24 6.39
C LEU A 476 -31.09 -14.26 6.37
N GLU A 477 -31.68 -15.04 5.45
CA GLU A 477 -33.13 -15.22 5.31
C GLU A 477 -33.76 -15.79 6.60
N ARG A 478 -33.03 -16.63 7.35
CA ARG A 478 -33.51 -17.22 8.59
C ARG A 478 -33.53 -16.20 9.73
N ARG A 479 -32.46 -15.40 9.84
CA ARG A 479 -32.35 -14.27 10.78
C ARG A 479 -33.42 -13.22 10.50
N ARG A 480 -33.64 -12.92 9.23
CA ARG A 480 -34.66 -12.00 8.74
C ARG A 480 -36.07 -12.47 9.08
N LEU A 481 -36.41 -13.71 8.76
CA LEU A 481 -37.72 -14.29 9.08
C LEU A 481 -38.00 -14.20 10.58
N ALA A 482 -37.01 -14.50 11.43
CA ALA A 482 -37.15 -14.36 12.88
C ALA A 482 -37.40 -12.90 13.31
N LYS A 483 -36.67 -11.92 12.74
CA LYS A 483 -36.87 -10.48 13.01
C LYS A 483 -38.27 -10.02 12.57
N LEU A 484 -38.72 -10.43 11.39
CA LEU A 484 -40.05 -10.09 10.84
C LEU A 484 -41.20 -10.71 11.63
N LEU A 485 -41.09 -11.98 12.04
CA LEU A 485 -42.11 -12.65 12.85
C LEU A 485 -42.20 -12.10 14.29
N ASN A 486 -41.10 -11.55 14.82
CA ASN A 486 -41.10 -10.85 16.10
C ASN A 486 -41.72 -9.45 16.02
N ARG A 487 -41.53 -8.73 14.91
CA ARG A 487 -42.17 -7.44 14.62
C ARG A 487 -43.66 -7.60 14.32
N GLY A 488 -44.05 -8.62 13.57
CA GLY A 488 -45.42 -8.90 13.14
C GLY A 488 -45.65 -8.57 11.67
N LEU A 489 -46.18 -9.53 10.91
CA LEU A 489 -46.30 -9.45 9.44
C LEU A 489 -47.41 -8.50 8.93
N SER A 490 -48.23 -7.95 9.83
CA SER A 490 -49.32 -7.02 9.52
C SER A 490 -48.99 -5.56 9.84
N GLU A 491 -47.78 -5.29 10.33
CA GLU A 491 -47.33 -3.93 10.65
C GLU A 491 -46.88 -3.18 9.40
N VAL A 492 -47.04 -1.85 9.43
CA VAL A 492 -46.54 -0.98 8.36
C VAL A 492 -45.02 -0.99 8.39
N THR A 493 -44.41 -1.25 7.23
CA THR A 493 -42.95 -1.21 7.06
C THR A 493 -42.44 0.21 6.91
N GLY A 494 -43.16 1.03 6.12
CA GLY A 494 -42.82 2.39 5.75
C GLY A 494 -43.90 3.02 4.88
N TYR A 495 -43.60 4.20 4.32
CA TYR A 495 -44.52 4.96 3.47
C TYR A 495 -43.89 5.25 2.12
N VAL A 496 -44.71 5.27 1.07
CA VAL A 496 -44.34 5.73 -0.27
C VAL A 496 -45.10 7.00 -0.62
N LEU A 497 -44.39 7.92 -1.28
CA LEU A 497 -44.94 9.14 -1.85
C LEU A 497 -44.53 9.20 -3.34
N PRO A 498 -45.39 8.73 -4.26
CA PRO A 498 -45.15 8.86 -5.69
C PRO A 498 -44.93 10.32 -6.05
N LEU A 499 -43.81 10.65 -6.68
CA LEU A 499 -43.36 12.02 -6.84
C LEU A 499 -42.78 12.23 -8.23
N GLU A 500 -43.34 13.20 -8.94
CA GLU A 500 -42.86 13.71 -10.23
C GLU A 500 -42.94 15.23 -10.19
N PHE A 501 -42.05 15.89 -10.92
CA PHE A 501 -42.09 17.34 -11.08
C PHE A 501 -42.74 17.69 -12.42
N ASP A 502 -43.79 18.52 -12.41
CA ASP A 502 -44.46 18.99 -13.62
C ASP A 502 -43.84 20.29 -14.12
N GLY A 503 -43.03 20.18 -15.18
CA GLY A 503 -42.36 21.32 -15.81
C GLY A 503 -43.29 22.31 -16.52
N TYR A 504 -44.55 21.96 -16.78
CA TYR A 504 -45.52 22.91 -17.36
C TYR A 504 -46.16 23.78 -16.29
N GLN A 505 -46.51 23.17 -15.16
CA GLN A 505 -47.19 23.86 -14.06
C GLN A 505 -46.22 24.40 -13.01
N ASN A 506 -44.95 24.00 -13.07
CA ASN A 506 -43.94 24.36 -12.08
C ASN A 506 -44.38 23.95 -10.67
N THR A 507 -44.89 22.73 -10.52
CA THR A 507 -45.37 22.20 -9.24
C THR A 507 -44.98 20.73 -9.08
N TRP A 508 -44.84 20.30 -7.83
CA TRP A 508 -44.75 18.88 -7.52
C TRP A 508 -46.10 18.21 -7.75
N ASN A 509 -46.10 17.07 -8.43
CA ASN A 509 -47.28 16.25 -8.68
C ASN A 509 -47.10 14.88 -8.04
N SER A 510 -48.23 14.28 -7.65
CA SER A 510 -48.29 12.96 -7.05
C SER A 510 -49.53 12.20 -7.54
N SER A 511 -49.53 10.89 -7.36
CA SER A 511 -50.60 10.01 -7.81
C SER A 511 -50.80 8.88 -6.81
N LEU A 512 -52.02 8.36 -6.73
CA LEU A 512 -52.25 7.08 -6.04
C LEU A 512 -51.67 5.94 -6.88
N TRP A 513 -51.12 4.93 -6.21
CA TRP A 513 -50.77 3.65 -6.79
C TRP A 513 -51.96 2.69 -6.69
N PRO A 514 -52.72 2.47 -7.77
CA PRO A 514 -53.84 1.54 -7.78
C PRO A 514 -53.32 0.11 -7.85
N MET A 515 -53.07 -0.49 -6.68
CA MET A 515 -52.69 -1.89 -6.57
C MET A 515 -53.91 -2.80 -6.75
N ARG A 516 -53.65 -4.06 -7.13
CA ARG A 516 -54.71 -5.10 -7.18
C ARG A 516 -55.19 -5.48 -5.78
N SER A 517 -54.30 -5.41 -4.80
CA SER A 517 -54.58 -5.49 -3.37
C SER A 517 -54.87 -4.09 -2.82
N ASP A 518 -55.67 -3.99 -1.75
CA ASP A 518 -55.90 -2.72 -1.05
C ASP A 518 -54.66 -2.19 -0.29
N VAL A 519 -53.53 -2.91 -0.35
CA VAL A 519 -52.26 -2.60 0.29
C VAL A 519 -51.11 -2.71 -0.71
N ILE A 520 -50.03 -1.93 -0.48
CA ILE A 520 -48.79 -2.03 -1.26
C ILE A 520 -47.87 -3.05 -0.56
N THR A 521 -47.63 -4.18 -1.22
CA THR A 521 -46.74 -5.23 -0.72
C THR A 521 -45.35 -5.10 -1.34
N LEU A 522 -44.32 -5.02 -0.51
CA LEU A 522 -42.92 -4.96 -0.94
C LEU A 522 -42.45 -6.31 -1.45
N ILE A 523 -41.54 -6.29 -2.43
CA ILE A 523 -40.78 -7.46 -2.85
C ILE A 523 -39.96 -7.96 -1.64
N PRO A 524 -39.96 -9.27 -1.33
CA PRO A 524 -39.12 -9.80 -0.26
C PRO A 524 -37.62 -9.52 -0.51
N GLY A 525 -36.92 -8.98 0.49
CA GLY A 525 -35.45 -8.84 0.50
C GLY A 525 -34.95 -7.87 1.60
N ASP A 526 -33.66 -7.87 1.90
CA ASP A 526 -33.07 -7.00 2.95
C ASP A 526 -32.63 -5.61 2.47
N SER A 527 -32.77 -5.32 1.18
CA SER A 527 -32.50 -3.99 0.64
C SER A 527 -33.49 -2.95 1.19
N PRO A 528 -33.11 -1.66 1.22
CA PRO A 528 -34.04 -0.56 1.48
C PRO A 528 -35.38 -0.69 0.74
N MET A 529 -36.49 -0.27 1.36
CA MET A 529 -37.82 -0.46 0.76
C MET A 529 -37.96 0.14 -0.66
N GLY A 530 -37.20 1.20 -0.98
CA GLY A 530 -37.17 1.82 -2.31
C GLY A 530 -36.66 0.91 -3.43
N TYR A 531 -35.79 -0.07 -3.13
CA TYR A 531 -35.37 -1.08 -4.10
C TYR A 531 -36.34 -2.27 -4.21
N ARG A 532 -37.31 -2.35 -3.30
CA ARG A 532 -38.26 -3.47 -3.18
C ARG A 532 -39.68 -3.11 -3.61
N LEU A 533 -39.83 -2.05 -4.41
CA LEU A 533 -41.13 -1.56 -4.85
C LEU A 533 -41.74 -2.46 -5.94
N PRO A 534 -43.04 -2.81 -5.88
CA PRO A 534 -43.69 -3.68 -6.85
C PRO A 534 -44.09 -2.93 -8.14
N LEU A 535 -43.13 -2.29 -8.80
CA LEU A 535 -43.40 -1.40 -9.96
C LEU A 535 -44.08 -2.12 -11.14
N ASN A 536 -43.83 -3.43 -11.30
CA ASN A 536 -44.46 -4.26 -12.33
C ASN A 536 -45.96 -4.54 -12.08
N SER A 537 -46.44 -4.34 -10.85
CA SER A 537 -47.84 -4.51 -10.47
C SER A 537 -48.71 -3.28 -10.76
N LEU A 538 -48.08 -2.14 -11.09
CA LEU A 538 -48.78 -0.92 -11.47
C LEU A 538 -49.38 -1.04 -12.88
N PRO A 539 -50.52 -0.38 -13.17
CA PRO A 539 -51.13 -0.39 -14.49
C PRO A 539 -50.13 -0.06 -15.61
N ALA A 540 -50.29 -0.74 -16.75
CA ALA A 540 -49.49 -0.46 -17.95
C ALA A 540 -49.73 0.99 -18.40
N VAL A 541 -48.64 1.72 -18.66
CA VAL A 541 -48.70 3.07 -19.21
C VAL A 541 -49.00 2.96 -20.70
N VAL A 542 -49.99 3.71 -21.20
CA VAL A 542 -50.53 3.56 -22.56
C VAL A 542 -49.55 4.10 -23.62
N GLU A 543 -48.72 5.08 -23.25
CA GLU A 543 -47.55 5.58 -23.98
C GLU A 543 -46.50 6.02 -22.95
N GLU A 544 -45.32 5.38 -22.92
CA GLU A 544 -44.17 5.87 -22.16
C GLU A 544 -43.51 7.01 -22.94
N GLU A 545 -43.84 8.25 -22.63
CA GLU A 545 -42.90 9.35 -22.88
C GLU A 545 -41.69 9.13 -21.98
N VAL A 546 -40.66 8.50 -22.52
CA VAL A 546 -39.32 8.51 -21.92
C VAL A 546 -38.88 9.97 -21.94
N ILE A 547 -38.97 10.65 -20.80
CA ILE A 547 -38.36 11.97 -20.64
C ILE A 547 -36.86 11.75 -20.83
N PRO A 548 -36.26 12.24 -21.92
CA PRO A 548 -34.84 12.02 -22.16
C PRO A 548 -34.05 12.61 -21.00
N GLU A 549 -33.01 11.90 -20.55
CA GLU A 549 -32.02 12.48 -19.65
C GLU A 549 -31.46 13.76 -20.28
N ARG A 550 -31.28 14.79 -19.45
CA ARG A 550 -30.76 16.08 -19.91
C ARG A 550 -29.36 15.88 -20.50
N ASP A 551 -29.11 16.40 -21.70
CA ASP A 551 -27.82 16.22 -22.35
C ASP A 551 -26.72 16.88 -21.49
N PRO A 552 -25.60 16.19 -21.19
CA PRO A 552 -24.46 16.79 -20.52
C PRO A 552 -23.85 17.99 -21.26
N PHE A 553 -24.12 18.14 -22.57
CA PHE A 553 -23.66 19.27 -23.38
C PHE A 553 -24.60 20.50 -23.34
N ASP A 554 -25.80 20.39 -22.75
CA ASP A 554 -26.74 21.52 -22.67
C ASP A 554 -26.28 22.57 -21.65
N PRO A 555 -26.40 23.88 -21.94
CA PRO A 555 -26.05 24.95 -21.01
C PRO A 555 -26.90 24.92 -19.73
N ARG A 556 -26.32 25.39 -18.62
CA ARG A 556 -26.93 25.41 -17.28
C ARG A 556 -26.91 26.83 -16.71
N GLU A 557 -28.05 27.33 -16.23
CA GLU A 557 -28.09 28.55 -15.40
C GLU A 557 -27.67 28.23 -13.95
N PRO A 558 -27.25 29.25 -13.17
CA PRO A 558 -26.99 29.10 -11.75
C PRO A 558 -28.20 28.52 -10.97
N LEU A 559 -27.91 27.71 -9.95
CA LEU A 559 -28.92 27.24 -9.00
C LEU A 559 -29.36 28.40 -8.08
N SER A 560 -30.58 28.32 -7.54
CA SER A 560 -31.05 29.32 -6.55
C SER A 560 -30.17 29.30 -5.29
N LYS A 561 -29.99 30.49 -4.68
CA LYS A 561 -29.15 30.73 -3.50
C LYS A 561 -29.93 30.85 -2.18
N ASN A 562 -31.24 31.04 -2.20
CA ASN A 562 -32.03 31.25 -0.98
C ASN A 562 -32.84 30.01 -0.62
N ALA A 563 -32.60 29.40 0.53
CA ALA A 563 -33.42 28.29 1.05
C ALA A 563 -34.89 28.69 1.27
N ASP A 564 -35.14 29.92 1.76
CA ASP A 564 -36.48 30.43 2.11
C ASP A 564 -37.35 30.80 0.88
N ASN A 565 -36.73 31.04 -0.28
CA ASN A 565 -37.40 31.31 -1.57
C ASN A 565 -37.04 30.26 -2.64
N ALA A 566 -36.42 29.14 -2.24
CA ALA A 566 -35.84 28.15 -3.16
C ALA A 566 -36.87 27.60 -4.14
N GLN A 567 -38.11 27.41 -3.69
CA GLN A 567 -39.18 26.94 -4.54
C GLN A 567 -39.49 27.97 -5.64
N ALA A 568 -39.75 29.24 -5.33
CA ALA A 568 -40.07 30.25 -6.35
C ALA A 568 -38.93 30.47 -7.36
N ASP A 569 -37.68 30.55 -6.91
CA ASP A 569 -36.53 30.81 -7.78
C ASP A 569 -36.12 29.58 -8.63
N VAL A 570 -36.22 28.36 -8.08
CA VAL A 570 -35.96 27.12 -8.83
C VAL A 570 -37.04 26.92 -9.90
N LEU A 571 -38.30 27.16 -9.55
CA LEU A 571 -39.42 27.11 -10.49
C LEU A 571 -39.23 28.14 -11.62
N GLU A 572 -38.78 29.37 -11.31
CA GLU A 572 -38.54 30.40 -12.32
C GLU A 572 -37.35 30.07 -13.25
N SER A 573 -36.29 29.43 -12.73
CA SER A 573 -35.14 28.95 -13.50
C SER A 573 -35.53 27.79 -14.44
N VAL A 574 -36.25 26.80 -13.93
CA VAL A 574 -36.73 25.64 -14.70
C VAL A 574 -37.69 26.10 -15.82
N ALA A 575 -38.64 27.00 -15.54
CA ALA A 575 -39.53 27.55 -16.56
C ALA A 575 -38.81 28.38 -17.63
N LYS A 576 -37.75 29.13 -17.30
CA LYS A 576 -36.99 29.87 -18.31
C LYS A 576 -36.21 28.93 -19.23
N GLN A 577 -35.65 27.83 -18.70
CA GLN A 577 -34.86 26.87 -19.49
C GLN A 577 -35.71 25.90 -20.31
N HIS A 578 -36.79 25.35 -19.75
CA HIS A 578 -37.69 24.41 -20.46
C HIS A 578 -38.36 25.04 -21.68
N TYR A 579 -38.59 26.37 -21.67
CA TYR A 579 -39.30 27.06 -22.74
C TYR A 579 -38.37 27.79 -23.73
N ALA A 580 -37.11 28.05 -23.39
CA ALA A 580 -36.15 28.69 -24.31
C ALA A 580 -35.72 27.79 -25.49
N GLN A 581 -35.81 26.46 -25.38
CA GLN A 581 -35.53 25.54 -26.49
C GLN A 581 -36.73 25.28 -27.42
N SER A 582 -37.90 25.87 -27.14
CA SER A 582 -39.11 25.73 -27.98
C SER A 582 -39.33 26.91 -28.93
N GLU A 583 -38.27 27.50 -29.48
CA GLU A 583 -38.40 28.30 -30.70
C GLU A 583 -38.43 27.38 -31.93
N GLU A 584 -39.51 26.59 -32.06
CA GLU A 584 -40.21 26.32 -33.32
C GLU A 584 -41.30 25.25 -33.14
N LYS A 585 -42.54 25.68 -33.43
CA LYS A 585 -43.83 24.97 -33.47
C LYS A 585 -44.50 24.66 -32.12
N PRO A 586 -45.67 25.28 -31.84
CA PRO A 586 -46.52 24.82 -30.76
C PRO A 586 -47.07 23.44 -31.14
N LEU A 587 -46.52 22.39 -30.54
CA LEU A 587 -47.23 21.11 -30.48
C LEU A 587 -48.56 21.37 -29.76
N ALA A 588 -49.66 20.96 -30.40
CA ALA A 588 -50.99 21.02 -29.83
C ALA A 588 -50.97 20.39 -28.42
N PRO A 589 -51.77 20.89 -27.46
CA PRO A 589 -51.75 20.37 -26.10
C PRO A 589 -52.24 18.92 -26.09
N ILE A 590 -51.32 17.98 -26.11
CA ILE A 590 -51.62 16.61 -25.72
C ILE A 590 -51.65 16.63 -24.20
N LYS A 591 -52.85 16.79 -23.63
CA LYS A 591 -53.09 16.42 -22.24
C LYS A 591 -52.93 14.90 -22.14
N VAL A 592 -51.72 14.42 -21.91
CA VAL A 592 -51.50 13.06 -21.42
C VAL A 592 -51.72 13.10 -19.92
N VAL A 593 -52.90 12.67 -19.47
CA VAL A 593 -53.11 12.37 -18.06
C VAL A 593 -52.33 11.09 -17.77
N LYS A 594 -51.10 11.20 -17.24
CA LYS A 594 -50.44 10.05 -16.60
C LYS A 594 -51.31 9.65 -15.42
N ASN A 595 -52.02 8.53 -15.55
CA ASN A 595 -52.88 8.04 -14.47
C ASN A 595 -52.08 7.52 -13.26
N VAL A 596 -50.78 7.21 -13.41
CA VAL A 596 -49.91 6.65 -12.36
C VAL A 596 -48.45 7.11 -12.55
N ILE A 597 -47.87 7.74 -11.54
CA ILE A 597 -46.44 8.11 -11.45
C ILE A 597 -45.66 6.92 -10.89
N ARG A 598 -44.59 6.47 -11.55
CA ARG A 598 -43.82 5.28 -11.15
C ARG A 598 -42.59 5.58 -10.27
N THR A 599 -42.13 6.83 -10.24
CA THR A 599 -41.05 7.29 -9.36
C THR A 599 -41.64 7.65 -7.99
N THR A 600 -41.00 7.24 -6.90
CA THR A 600 -41.51 7.51 -5.54
C THR A 600 -40.38 7.75 -4.56
N LEU A 601 -40.62 8.69 -3.65
CA LEU A 601 -39.84 8.83 -2.43
C LEU A 601 -40.36 7.81 -1.41
N CYS A 602 -39.46 7.19 -0.64
CA CYS A 602 -39.84 6.27 0.43
C CYS A 602 -39.34 6.76 1.78
N ILE A 603 -40.11 6.48 2.84
CA ILE A 603 -39.80 6.85 4.21
C ILE A 603 -39.88 5.58 5.06
N GLU A 604 -38.74 5.15 5.57
CA GLU A 604 -38.61 3.88 6.29
C GLU A 604 -37.88 4.08 7.63
N PRO A 605 -38.51 3.78 8.78
CA PRO A 605 -37.78 3.66 10.03
C PRO A 605 -37.06 2.30 10.08
N ARG A 606 -35.73 2.31 10.18
CA ARG A 606 -34.91 1.10 10.34
C ARG A 606 -33.93 1.28 11.49
N ASP A 607 -33.90 0.29 12.38
CA ASP A 607 -33.01 0.22 13.55
C ASP A 607 -32.98 1.52 14.39
N GLY A 608 -34.13 2.20 14.47
CA GLY A 608 -34.31 3.44 15.22
C GLY A 608 -33.84 4.72 14.52
N ILE A 609 -33.58 4.66 13.21
CA ILE A 609 -33.23 5.79 12.36
C ILE A 609 -34.26 5.92 11.23
N LEU A 610 -34.57 7.14 10.80
CA LEU A 610 -35.48 7.40 9.70
C LEU A 610 -34.69 7.55 8.38
N HIS A 611 -34.95 6.67 7.43
CA HIS A 611 -34.33 6.67 6.11
C HIS A 611 -35.27 7.26 5.06
N ILE A 612 -34.76 8.23 4.30
CA ILE A 612 -35.45 8.87 3.19
C ILE A 612 -34.80 8.40 1.89
N PHE A 613 -35.52 7.54 1.17
CA PHE A 613 -35.09 7.01 -0.12
C PHE A 613 -35.48 7.98 -1.24
N MET A 614 -34.48 8.58 -1.88
CA MET A 614 -34.65 9.49 -3.00
C MET A 614 -35.00 8.74 -4.29
N PRO A 615 -36.06 9.14 -5.03
CA PRO A 615 -36.36 8.58 -6.35
C PRO A 615 -35.33 9.02 -7.40
N PRO A 616 -35.24 8.33 -8.54
CA PRO A 616 -34.46 8.84 -9.66
C PRO A 616 -35.08 10.14 -10.17
N MET A 617 -34.25 11.16 -10.31
CA MET A 617 -34.63 12.46 -10.87
C MET A 617 -33.82 12.73 -12.13
N THR A 618 -34.35 13.52 -13.05
CA THR A 618 -33.66 13.87 -14.31
C THR A 618 -32.93 15.21 -14.25
N HIS A 619 -33.29 16.08 -13.31
CA HIS A 619 -32.79 17.45 -13.18
C HIS A 619 -32.30 17.72 -11.76
N LEU A 620 -31.15 18.37 -11.64
CA LEU A 620 -30.56 18.72 -10.35
C LEU A 620 -31.43 19.72 -9.57
N GLU A 621 -32.07 20.64 -10.27
CA GLU A 621 -32.99 21.63 -9.71
C GLU A 621 -34.08 21.00 -8.84
N HIS A 622 -34.68 19.92 -9.34
CA HIS A 622 -35.74 19.18 -8.64
C HIS A 622 -35.17 18.45 -7.42
N PHE A 623 -33.97 17.89 -7.55
CA PHE A 623 -33.29 17.21 -6.45
C PHE A 623 -32.97 18.18 -5.30
N VAL A 624 -32.37 19.33 -5.60
CA VAL A 624 -32.08 20.39 -4.61
C VAL A 624 -33.37 20.86 -3.94
N SER A 625 -34.44 21.09 -4.72
CA SER A 625 -35.73 21.46 -4.17
C SER A 625 -36.27 20.40 -3.20
N ALA A 626 -36.25 19.12 -3.57
CA ALA A 626 -36.71 18.05 -2.69
C ALA A 626 -35.90 17.97 -1.39
N VAL A 627 -34.57 18.06 -1.48
CA VAL A 627 -33.67 18.05 -0.31
C VAL A 627 -33.98 19.21 0.65
N HIS A 628 -34.22 20.43 0.15
CA HIS A 628 -34.58 21.55 1.01
C HIS A 628 -35.91 21.34 1.74
N HIS A 629 -36.93 20.76 1.10
CA HIS A 629 -38.20 20.46 1.77
C HIS A 629 -38.03 19.34 2.81
N ILE A 630 -37.22 18.33 2.50
CA ILE A 630 -36.87 17.24 3.42
C ILE A 630 -36.14 17.79 4.66
N GLU A 631 -35.14 18.65 4.47
CA GLU A 631 -34.40 19.31 5.56
C GLU A 631 -35.33 20.19 6.42
N ALA A 632 -36.20 20.98 5.80
CA ALA A 632 -37.14 21.84 6.51
C ALA A 632 -38.11 21.02 7.39
N VAL A 633 -38.56 19.86 6.92
CA VAL A 633 -39.41 18.94 7.70
C VAL A 633 -38.62 18.27 8.83
N ALA A 634 -37.41 17.79 8.55
CA ALA A 634 -36.51 17.21 9.56
C ALA A 634 -36.28 18.20 10.72
N LYS A 635 -35.97 19.45 10.40
CA LYS A 635 -35.80 20.53 11.37
C LYS A 635 -37.08 20.87 12.13
N LYS A 636 -38.23 20.92 11.45
CA LYS A 636 -39.53 21.23 12.07
C LYS A 636 -39.94 20.15 13.09
N LEU A 637 -39.63 18.89 12.81
CA LEU A 637 -39.98 17.76 13.67
C LEU A 637 -38.87 17.38 14.66
N ASP A 638 -37.71 18.01 14.56
CA ASP A 638 -36.50 17.69 15.33
C ASP A 638 -36.06 16.22 15.14
N LEU A 639 -36.11 15.74 13.90
CA LEU A 639 -35.82 14.35 13.53
C LEU A 639 -34.57 14.27 12.63
N PRO A 640 -33.42 13.79 13.14
CA PRO A 640 -32.27 13.45 12.30
C PRO A 640 -32.59 12.30 11.33
N ILE A 641 -32.19 12.43 10.07
CA ILE A 641 -32.52 11.47 9.01
C ILE A 641 -31.31 11.05 8.17
N ILE A 642 -31.43 9.91 7.50
CA ILE A 642 -30.47 9.43 6.49
C ILE A 642 -31.07 9.64 5.11
N ILE A 643 -30.30 10.21 4.18
CA ILE A 643 -30.64 10.25 2.76
C ILE A 643 -30.00 9.06 2.04
N GLU A 644 -30.79 8.30 1.31
CA GLU A 644 -30.36 7.12 0.57
C GLU A 644 -31.08 6.98 -0.77
N GLY A 645 -30.75 5.95 -1.55
CA GLY A 645 -31.42 5.64 -2.81
C GLY A 645 -30.65 6.17 -4.02
N TYR A 646 -31.36 6.85 -4.93
CA TYR A 646 -30.76 7.35 -6.16
C TYR A 646 -29.98 8.64 -5.89
N GLU A 647 -28.75 8.69 -6.43
CA GLU A 647 -27.88 9.87 -6.33
C GLU A 647 -28.49 11.10 -7.02
N PRO A 648 -28.04 12.32 -6.64
CA PRO A 648 -28.29 13.51 -7.44
C PRO A 648 -27.92 13.28 -8.92
N PRO A 649 -28.71 13.82 -9.87
CA PRO A 649 -28.39 13.74 -11.30
C PRO A 649 -27.01 14.34 -11.57
N LYS A 650 -26.25 13.73 -12.51
CA LYS A 650 -24.92 14.24 -12.89
C LYS A 650 -25.06 15.66 -13.45
N ASP A 651 -24.40 16.62 -12.82
CA ASP A 651 -24.45 18.02 -13.23
C ASP A 651 -23.17 18.75 -12.79
N PRO A 652 -22.57 19.60 -13.64
CA PRO A 652 -21.31 20.27 -13.33
C PRO A 652 -21.38 21.28 -12.17
N ARG A 653 -22.59 21.65 -11.73
CA ARG A 653 -22.78 22.53 -10.56
C ARG A 653 -22.58 21.80 -9.23
N LEU A 654 -22.49 20.47 -9.23
CA LEU A 654 -22.14 19.67 -8.06
C LEU A 654 -20.75 19.04 -8.20
N GLN A 655 -20.05 18.95 -7.08
CA GLN A 655 -18.92 18.04 -6.89
C GLN A 655 -19.31 16.94 -5.90
N LYS A 656 -18.60 15.82 -5.98
CA LYS A 656 -18.80 14.70 -5.08
C LYS A 656 -17.53 13.89 -4.90
N PHE A 657 -17.40 13.24 -3.74
CA PHE A 657 -16.54 12.08 -3.57
C PHE A 657 -17.37 10.89 -3.08
N LEU A 658 -16.97 9.68 -3.45
CA LEU A 658 -17.62 8.43 -3.02
C LEU A 658 -16.59 7.53 -2.35
N ILE A 659 -16.97 6.91 -1.24
CA ILE A 659 -16.18 5.92 -0.51
C ILE A 659 -16.94 4.59 -0.55
N THR A 660 -16.31 3.59 -1.16
CA THR A 660 -16.93 2.29 -1.43
C THR A 660 -16.08 1.19 -0.79
N PRO A 661 -16.63 0.37 0.13
CA PRO A 661 -15.95 -0.81 0.64
C PRO A 661 -16.08 -1.94 -0.39
N ASP A 662 -15.07 -2.07 -1.24
CA ASP A 662 -14.97 -3.10 -2.27
C ASP A 662 -14.20 -4.35 -1.76
N PRO A 663 -14.23 -5.48 -2.48
CA PRO A 663 -13.47 -6.67 -2.13
C PRO A 663 -11.99 -6.34 -1.98
N GLY A 664 -11.48 -6.64 -0.80
CA GLY A 664 -10.08 -6.43 -0.47
C GLY A 664 -9.62 -5.00 -0.21
N VAL A 665 -10.43 -3.97 -0.49
CA VAL A 665 -10.05 -2.54 -0.35
C VAL A 665 -11.22 -1.62 0.00
N ILE A 666 -10.93 -0.43 0.52
CA ILE A 666 -11.84 0.73 0.47
C ILE A 666 -11.39 1.60 -0.70
N GLU A 667 -12.25 1.76 -1.71
CA GLU A 667 -12.02 2.63 -2.86
C GLU A 667 -12.59 4.03 -2.58
N VAL A 668 -11.82 5.06 -2.89
CA VAL A 668 -12.22 6.46 -2.77
C VAL A 668 -12.23 7.11 -4.15
N ASN A 669 -13.41 7.34 -4.71
CA ASN A 669 -13.57 8.14 -5.92
C ASN A 669 -13.50 9.61 -5.54
N ILE A 670 -12.33 10.25 -5.71
CA ILE A 670 -12.14 11.65 -5.35
C ILE A 670 -12.64 12.59 -6.45
N HIS A 671 -13.18 13.75 -6.04
CA HIS A 671 -13.61 14.79 -6.97
C HIS A 671 -12.42 15.28 -7.83
N PRO A 672 -12.66 15.65 -9.10
CA PRO A 672 -11.60 16.06 -10.01
C PRO A 672 -11.02 17.43 -9.62
N ALA A 673 -9.69 17.55 -9.69
CA ALA A 673 -8.95 18.79 -9.51
C ALA A 673 -8.71 19.49 -10.85
N ALA A 674 -8.90 20.81 -10.90
CA ALA A 674 -8.67 21.64 -12.09
C ALA A 674 -7.23 22.16 -12.17
N SER A 675 -6.53 22.24 -11.04
CA SER A 675 -5.15 22.75 -10.95
C SER A 675 -4.24 21.80 -10.19
N TRP A 676 -2.94 21.92 -10.42
CA TRP A 676 -1.87 21.30 -9.66
C TRP A 676 -1.96 21.63 -8.17
N LYS A 677 -2.30 22.88 -7.82
CA LYS A 677 -2.48 23.29 -6.42
C LYS A 677 -3.55 22.46 -5.72
N GLU A 678 -4.70 22.35 -6.37
CA GLU A 678 -5.85 21.59 -5.88
C GLU A 678 -5.53 20.10 -5.83
N LEU A 679 -4.84 19.56 -6.85
CA LEU A 679 -4.43 18.17 -6.89
C LEU A 679 -3.50 17.80 -5.72
N VAL A 680 -2.49 18.62 -5.45
CA VAL A 680 -1.59 18.45 -4.29
C VAL A 680 -2.38 18.44 -2.98
N HIS A 681 -3.25 19.43 -2.79
CA HIS A 681 -4.07 19.53 -1.58
C HIS A 681 -5.00 18.31 -1.42
N ASN A 682 -5.69 17.90 -2.49
CA ASN A 682 -6.66 16.81 -2.44
C ASN A 682 -5.98 15.47 -2.13
N THR A 683 -4.84 15.18 -2.76
CA THR A 683 -4.09 13.95 -2.54
C THR A 683 -3.46 13.90 -1.14
N GLU A 684 -2.80 14.96 -0.69
CA GLU A 684 -2.18 14.99 0.66
C GLU A 684 -3.25 14.87 1.75
N THR A 685 -4.38 15.59 1.62
CA THR A 685 -5.50 15.52 2.56
C THR A 685 -6.10 14.11 2.60
N LEU A 686 -6.32 13.47 1.46
CA LEU A 686 -6.87 12.11 1.41
C LEU A 686 -5.97 11.10 2.12
N TYR A 687 -4.67 11.06 1.79
CA TYR A 687 -3.73 10.14 2.42
C TYR A 687 -3.62 10.39 3.93
N HIS A 688 -3.60 11.66 4.35
CA HIS A 688 -3.54 12.02 5.76
C HIS A 688 -4.81 11.59 6.52
N GLN A 689 -6.01 11.85 5.97
CA GLN A 689 -7.27 11.44 6.61
C GLN A 689 -7.46 9.92 6.60
N ALA A 690 -6.98 9.22 5.57
CA ALA A 690 -6.93 7.75 5.54
C ALA A 690 -6.02 7.23 6.67
N TYR A 691 -4.80 7.76 6.80
CA TYR A 691 -3.87 7.38 7.86
C TYR A 691 -4.45 7.60 9.26
N LEU A 692 -5.08 8.76 9.51
CA LEU A 692 -5.76 9.05 10.78
C LEU A 692 -6.98 8.15 11.05
N THR A 693 -7.52 7.50 10.03
CA THR A 693 -8.58 6.48 10.12
C THR A 693 -8.01 5.06 10.13
N ARG A 694 -6.71 4.90 10.40
CA ARG A 694 -6.03 3.59 10.41
C ARG A 694 -6.10 2.84 9.07
N LEU A 695 -6.08 3.59 7.97
CA LEU A 695 -6.03 3.07 6.61
C LEU A 695 -4.69 3.39 5.94
N GLY A 696 -4.12 2.42 5.24
CA GLY A 696 -2.85 2.50 4.51
C GLY A 696 -3.02 2.28 3.01
N ALA A 697 -2.05 2.77 2.22
CA ALA A 697 -2.03 2.70 0.76
C ALA A 697 -1.18 1.52 0.21
N GLU A 698 -0.73 0.63 1.09
CA GLU A 698 0.18 -0.46 0.77
C GLU A 698 -0.19 -1.75 1.51
N LYS A 699 0.33 -2.87 1.01
CA LYS A 699 0.26 -4.20 1.61
C LYS A 699 1.63 -4.86 1.58
N PHE A 700 1.81 -5.80 2.50
CA PHE A 700 2.97 -6.68 2.51
C PHE A 700 2.61 -8.07 2.01
N MET A 701 3.55 -8.69 1.29
CA MET A 701 3.52 -10.11 0.95
C MET A 701 4.22 -10.92 2.03
N LEU A 702 3.89 -12.21 2.14
CA LEU A 702 4.52 -13.14 3.11
C LEU A 702 6.05 -13.13 3.05
N ASP A 703 6.60 -12.93 1.85
CA ASP A 703 8.03 -12.95 1.58
C ASP A 703 8.73 -11.59 1.82
N GLY A 704 8.00 -10.63 2.39
CA GLY A 704 8.47 -9.28 2.71
C GLY A 704 8.37 -8.29 1.56
N ARG A 705 7.87 -8.64 0.36
CA ARG A 705 7.66 -7.65 -0.71
C ARG A 705 6.62 -6.61 -0.33
N HIS A 706 6.86 -5.39 -0.80
CA HIS A 706 5.92 -4.28 -0.70
C HIS A 706 5.09 -4.20 -1.97
N THR A 707 3.79 -3.99 -1.84
CA THR A 707 2.85 -3.87 -2.97
C THR A 707 1.80 -2.81 -2.68
N GLY A 708 1.19 -2.26 -3.72
CA GLY A 708 0.07 -1.35 -3.54
C GLY A 708 -1.16 -2.10 -3.04
N THR A 709 -2.18 -1.35 -2.62
CA THR A 709 -3.51 -1.92 -2.40
C THR A 709 -4.02 -2.52 -3.71
N GLY A 710 -4.42 -3.81 -3.67
CA GLY A 710 -4.72 -4.61 -4.88
C GLY A 710 -5.87 -4.11 -5.76
N GLY A 711 -6.54 -3.00 -5.39
CA GLY A 711 -7.55 -2.32 -6.20
C GLY A 711 -6.98 -1.31 -7.21
N GLY A 712 -5.70 -0.94 -7.09
CA GLY A 712 -5.04 0.01 -7.99
C GLY A 712 -5.29 1.49 -7.62
N ASN A 713 -4.75 2.39 -8.46
CA ASN A 713 -4.94 3.84 -8.39
C ASN A 713 -5.29 4.35 -9.78
N HIS A 714 -6.55 4.16 -10.19
CA HIS A 714 -6.96 4.62 -11.51
C HIS A 714 -6.89 6.14 -11.55
N VAL A 715 -6.22 6.68 -12.57
CA VAL A 715 -6.12 8.13 -12.78
C VAL A 715 -7.05 8.53 -13.91
N THR A 716 -7.92 9.51 -13.66
CA THR A 716 -8.95 9.92 -14.61
C THR A 716 -8.62 11.29 -15.19
N LEU A 717 -8.54 11.39 -16.51
CA LEU A 717 -8.37 12.65 -17.25
C LEU A 717 -9.68 13.09 -17.89
N GLY A 718 -9.99 14.38 -17.83
CA GLY A 718 -11.21 14.93 -18.42
C GLY A 718 -11.21 16.45 -18.49
N GLY A 719 -12.41 17.02 -18.56
CA GLY A 719 -12.67 18.44 -18.34
C GLY A 719 -13.72 18.63 -17.25
N LEU A 720 -14.00 19.89 -16.88
CA LEU A 720 -15.07 20.22 -15.92
C LEU A 720 -16.45 19.78 -16.46
N THR A 721 -16.64 19.90 -17.76
CA THR A 721 -17.79 19.37 -18.49
C THR A 721 -17.31 18.43 -19.61
N PRO A 722 -18.17 17.52 -20.11
CA PRO A 722 -17.82 16.69 -21.27
C PRO A 722 -17.44 17.53 -22.51
N ALA A 723 -18.06 18.71 -22.68
CA ALA A 723 -17.73 19.65 -23.75
C ALA A 723 -16.32 20.26 -23.60
N ASP A 724 -15.82 20.37 -22.38
CA ASP A 724 -14.48 20.87 -22.09
C ASP A 724 -13.39 19.80 -22.19
N SER A 725 -13.76 18.52 -22.27
CA SER A 725 -12.81 17.41 -22.28
C SER A 725 -11.76 17.57 -23.40
N PRO A 726 -10.46 17.62 -23.07
CA PRO A 726 -9.42 17.75 -24.09
C PRO A 726 -9.41 16.57 -25.07
N LEU A 727 -9.81 15.39 -24.61
CA LEU A 727 -9.85 14.16 -25.41
C LEU A 727 -10.97 14.18 -26.46
N LEU A 728 -12.10 14.81 -26.14
CA LEU A 728 -13.22 14.96 -27.07
C LEU A 728 -13.05 16.15 -28.00
N ARG A 729 -12.47 17.25 -27.49
CA ARG A 729 -12.20 18.46 -28.27
C ARG A 729 -11.11 18.20 -29.31
N ARG A 730 -10.04 17.48 -28.95
CA ARG A 730 -8.92 17.12 -29.83
C ARG A 730 -8.56 15.63 -29.70
N PRO A 731 -9.22 14.73 -30.45
CA PRO A 731 -9.01 13.28 -30.41
C PRO A 731 -7.57 12.80 -30.62
N GLU A 732 -6.74 13.60 -31.30
CA GLU A 732 -5.31 13.33 -31.50
C GLU A 732 -4.54 13.18 -30.17
N LEU A 733 -5.05 13.75 -29.07
CA LEU A 733 -4.46 13.55 -27.74
C LEU A 733 -4.56 12.09 -27.30
N LEU A 734 -5.73 11.45 -27.48
CA LEU A 734 -5.91 10.03 -27.17
C LEU A 734 -4.98 9.16 -28.03
N GLN A 735 -4.92 9.43 -29.34
CA GLN A 735 -3.98 8.75 -30.24
C GLN A 735 -2.52 8.91 -29.77
N SER A 736 -2.13 10.12 -29.38
CA SER A 736 -0.77 10.41 -28.91
C SER A 736 -0.44 9.62 -27.65
N LEU A 737 -1.35 9.59 -26.67
CA LEU A 737 -1.18 8.83 -25.43
C LEU A 737 -1.02 7.33 -25.71
N VAL A 738 -1.94 6.74 -26.49
CA VAL A 738 -1.89 5.31 -26.82
C VAL A 738 -0.62 4.96 -27.59
N THR A 739 -0.26 5.75 -28.61
CA THR A 739 0.96 5.53 -29.41
C THR A 739 2.21 5.62 -28.54
N TYR A 740 2.28 6.62 -27.66
CA TYR A 740 3.45 6.86 -26.83
C TYR A 740 3.63 5.75 -25.77
N TRP A 741 2.55 5.30 -25.12
CA TRP A 741 2.61 4.13 -24.24
C TRP A 741 2.97 2.85 -25.00
N GLN A 742 2.47 2.69 -26.23
CA GLN A 742 2.84 1.54 -27.06
C GLN A 742 4.35 1.52 -27.36
N HIS A 743 4.95 2.69 -27.60
CA HIS A 743 6.39 2.86 -27.84
C HIS A 743 7.25 2.71 -26.58
N HIS A 744 6.69 3.01 -25.42
CA HIS A 744 7.42 3.02 -24.15
C HIS A 744 6.80 2.05 -23.13
N PRO A 745 7.06 0.72 -23.25
CA PRO A 745 6.54 -0.27 -22.30
C PRO A 745 6.90 0.00 -20.83
N GLY A 746 7.96 0.73 -20.56
CA GLY A 746 8.33 1.15 -19.21
C GLY A 746 7.26 1.98 -18.51
N LEU A 747 6.44 2.74 -19.26
CA LEU A 747 5.29 3.47 -18.69
C LEU A 747 4.15 2.55 -18.22
N SER A 748 4.05 1.34 -18.78
CA SER A 748 3.10 0.34 -18.29
C SER A 748 3.70 -0.43 -17.11
N TYR A 749 4.95 -0.85 -17.22
CA TYR A 749 5.53 -1.84 -16.30
C TYR A 749 6.16 -1.25 -15.03
N LEU A 750 6.62 0.01 -15.05
CA LEU A 750 7.17 0.67 -13.86
C LEU A 750 6.08 0.90 -12.79
N PHE A 751 4.87 1.25 -13.22
CA PHE A 751 3.80 1.69 -12.34
C PHE A 751 2.69 0.63 -12.12
N SER A 752 2.76 -0.51 -12.80
CA SER A 752 1.78 -1.60 -12.71
C SER A 752 1.89 -2.42 -11.42
N GLY A 753 0.80 -3.09 -11.06
CA GLY A 753 0.77 -4.11 -10.00
C GLY A 753 1.48 -5.42 -10.40
N MET A 754 1.50 -6.42 -9.53
CA MET A 754 2.20 -7.69 -9.82
C MET A 754 1.57 -8.51 -10.95
N PHE A 755 0.25 -8.41 -11.12
CA PHE A 755 -0.49 -9.17 -12.14
C PHE A 755 -0.50 -8.45 -13.49
N ILE A 756 0.40 -8.84 -14.39
CA ILE A 756 0.60 -8.24 -15.72
C ILE A 756 0.39 -9.27 -16.82
N GLY A 757 -0.01 -8.79 -18.00
CA GLY A 757 -0.15 -9.58 -19.22
C GLY A 757 -1.56 -9.53 -19.80
N PRO A 758 -1.85 -10.33 -20.85
CA PRO A 758 -3.11 -10.28 -21.59
C PRO A 758 -4.38 -10.50 -20.74
N THR A 759 -4.24 -11.24 -19.64
CA THR A 759 -5.34 -11.60 -18.74
C THR A 759 -5.42 -10.70 -17.51
N SER A 760 -4.58 -9.67 -17.42
CA SER A 760 -4.52 -8.74 -16.29
C SER A 760 -5.77 -7.86 -16.19
N GLN A 761 -5.81 -6.96 -15.21
CA GLN A 761 -6.90 -5.97 -15.09
C GLN A 761 -6.75 -4.79 -16.06
N ALA A 762 -5.55 -4.57 -16.58
CA ALA A 762 -5.21 -3.44 -17.44
C ALA A 762 -4.15 -3.84 -18.49
N PRO A 763 -4.44 -4.85 -19.36
CA PRO A 763 -3.53 -5.26 -20.43
C PRO A 763 -3.24 -4.11 -21.38
N ARG A 764 -2.02 -4.09 -21.90
CA ARG A 764 -1.63 -3.20 -22.99
C ARG A 764 -2.37 -3.57 -24.28
N PRO A 765 -2.57 -2.62 -25.21
CA PRO A 765 -3.19 -2.91 -26.51
C PRO A 765 -2.44 -3.97 -27.35
N ASP A 766 -1.14 -4.18 -27.10
CA ASP A 766 -0.27 -5.09 -27.84
C ASP A 766 0.09 -6.40 -27.11
N GLU A 767 -0.56 -6.70 -25.97
CA GLU A 767 -0.33 -7.95 -25.22
C GLU A 767 -1.37 -9.05 -25.49
N GLY A 768 -2.48 -8.72 -26.15
CA GLY A 768 -3.64 -9.60 -26.33
C GLY A 768 -3.70 -10.32 -27.68
N ARG A 769 -4.22 -9.63 -28.70
CA ARG A 769 -4.48 -10.18 -30.04
C ARG A 769 -3.37 -9.78 -31.01
N ASP A 770 -2.85 -10.73 -31.78
CA ASP A 770 -1.75 -10.51 -32.73
C ASP A 770 -2.06 -9.42 -33.78
N GLU A 771 -3.32 -9.32 -34.21
CA GLU A 771 -3.79 -8.34 -35.21
C GLU A 771 -4.17 -6.97 -34.63
N ALA A 772 -4.19 -6.80 -33.30
CA ALA A 772 -4.73 -5.60 -32.65
C ALA A 772 -4.06 -4.31 -33.14
N LEU A 773 -2.73 -4.31 -33.29
CA LEU A 773 -2.00 -3.14 -33.74
C LEU A 773 -2.23 -2.81 -35.22
N TYR A 774 -2.50 -3.82 -36.05
CA TYR A 774 -2.82 -3.60 -37.46
C TYR A 774 -4.17 -2.88 -37.59
N GLU A 775 -5.19 -3.35 -36.87
CA GLU A 775 -6.50 -2.68 -36.84
C GLU A 775 -6.44 -1.28 -36.21
N MET A 776 -5.57 -1.09 -35.21
CA MET A 776 -5.33 0.22 -34.59
C MET A 776 -4.67 1.22 -35.55
N GLU A 777 -3.75 0.77 -36.40
CA GLU A 777 -3.16 1.61 -37.45
C GLU A 777 -4.21 2.10 -38.45
N ILE A 778 -5.23 1.28 -38.76
CA ILE A 778 -6.36 1.69 -39.60
C ILE A 778 -7.21 2.73 -38.87
N ALA A 779 -7.58 2.48 -37.61
CA ALA A 779 -8.34 3.44 -36.81
C ALA A 779 -7.61 4.79 -36.66
N PHE A 780 -6.28 4.79 -36.58
CA PHE A 780 -5.45 5.98 -36.53
C PHE A 780 -5.43 6.79 -37.83
N GLN A 781 -5.64 6.16 -38.99
CA GLN A 781 -5.76 6.88 -40.28
C GLN A 781 -7.06 7.68 -40.36
N ASP A 782 -8.12 7.19 -39.72
CA ASP A 782 -9.44 7.82 -39.69
C ASP A 782 -9.64 8.74 -38.47
N MET A 783 -8.64 8.86 -37.58
CA MET A 783 -8.72 9.68 -36.38
C MET A 783 -8.86 11.18 -36.75
N PRO A 784 -9.90 11.88 -36.27
CA PRO A 784 -10.09 13.31 -36.54
C PRO A 784 -8.93 14.19 -36.05
N GLN A 785 -8.66 15.27 -36.78
CA GLN A 785 -7.50 16.14 -36.58
C GLN A 785 -7.91 17.52 -36.05
N GLY A 786 -7.14 18.07 -35.11
CA GLY A 786 -7.42 19.39 -34.52
C GLY A 786 -8.69 19.41 -33.67
N PHE A 787 -9.33 20.58 -33.60
CA PHE A 787 -10.60 20.75 -32.90
C PHE A 787 -11.76 20.19 -33.73
N VAL A 788 -12.62 19.39 -33.11
CA VAL A 788 -13.67 18.64 -33.82
C VAL A 788 -15.07 18.96 -33.30
N ASN A 789 -16.04 18.88 -34.21
CA ASN A 789 -17.48 19.03 -33.89
C ASN A 789 -18.18 17.68 -33.68
N GLU A 790 -17.49 16.56 -33.93
CA GLU A 790 -18.02 15.19 -33.84
C GLU A 790 -17.25 14.39 -32.76
N PRO A 791 -17.40 14.74 -31.46
CA PRO A 791 -16.61 14.16 -30.38
C PRO A 791 -16.83 12.65 -30.20
N TRP A 792 -17.95 12.12 -30.68
CA TRP A 792 -18.31 10.71 -30.59
C TRP A 792 -17.47 9.78 -31.48
N LEU A 793 -16.79 10.31 -32.50
CA LEU A 793 -16.06 9.51 -33.48
C LEU A 793 -14.80 8.88 -32.87
N ALA A 794 -14.10 9.61 -31.98
CA ALA A 794 -12.92 9.11 -31.27
C ALA A 794 -13.22 7.82 -30.49
N ASP A 795 -14.34 7.82 -29.75
CA ASP A 795 -14.83 6.66 -29.01
C ASP A 795 -15.16 5.50 -29.95
N ARG A 796 -15.92 5.74 -31.02
CA ARG A 796 -16.33 4.70 -31.97
C ARG A 796 -15.16 4.01 -32.66
N LEU A 797 -14.10 4.75 -33.00
CA LEU A 797 -12.90 4.20 -33.61
C LEU A 797 -12.09 3.33 -32.64
N MET A 798 -11.99 3.73 -31.37
CA MET A 798 -11.10 3.10 -30.40
C MET A 798 -11.75 2.05 -29.50
N ARG A 799 -13.09 2.10 -29.28
CA ARG A 799 -13.83 1.29 -28.29
C ARG A 799 -13.63 -0.22 -28.42
N ASN A 800 -13.47 -0.75 -29.62
CA ASN A 800 -13.29 -2.19 -29.83
C ASN A 800 -11.81 -2.62 -29.88
N LEU A 801 -10.90 -1.66 -29.77
CA LEU A 801 -9.45 -1.86 -29.83
C LEU A 801 -8.81 -1.70 -28.44
N LEU A 802 -9.36 -0.82 -27.60
CA LEU A 802 -8.96 -0.63 -26.20
C LEU A 802 -9.79 -1.53 -25.27
N VAL A 803 -9.55 -2.84 -25.35
CA VAL A 803 -10.29 -3.88 -24.63
C VAL A 803 -9.36 -4.99 -24.16
N ASP A 804 -9.77 -5.75 -23.13
CA ASP A 804 -9.12 -7.03 -22.83
C ASP A 804 -9.42 -8.11 -23.89
N ILE A 805 -8.85 -9.29 -23.70
CA ILE A 805 -9.07 -10.47 -24.56
C ILE A 805 -10.54 -10.94 -24.62
N THR A 806 -11.40 -10.49 -23.70
CA THR A 806 -12.84 -10.80 -23.67
C THR A 806 -13.70 -9.72 -24.33
N GLY A 807 -13.10 -8.61 -24.75
CA GLY A 807 -13.80 -7.46 -25.32
C GLY A 807 -14.31 -6.46 -24.28
N ASN A 808 -13.81 -6.51 -23.04
CA ASN A 808 -14.20 -5.61 -21.97
C ASN A 808 -13.32 -4.35 -21.96
N THR A 809 -13.93 -3.20 -22.23
CA THR A 809 -13.32 -1.86 -22.22
C THR A 809 -12.91 -1.39 -20.82
N HIS A 810 -13.64 -1.81 -19.78
CA HIS A 810 -13.32 -1.53 -18.38
C HIS A 810 -12.04 -2.22 -17.92
N ARG A 811 -11.58 -3.24 -18.66
CA ARG A 811 -10.36 -4.01 -18.36
C ARG A 811 -9.28 -3.71 -19.39
N SER A 812 -9.05 -2.45 -19.68
CA SER A 812 -7.98 -2.01 -20.58
C SER A 812 -7.09 -1.00 -19.86
N GLU A 813 -5.82 -0.92 -20.25
CA GLU A 813 -4.90 0.09 -19.72
C GLU A 813 -5.44 1.53 -19.91
N PHE A 814 -6.03 1.78 -21.09
CA PHE A 814 -6.71 3.02 -21.45
C PHE A 814 -8.22 2.81 -21.51
N CYS A 815 -8.89 2.93 -20.37
CA CYS A 815 -10.32 2.70 -20.28
C CYS A 815 -11.11 3.91 -20.78
N ILE A 816 -11.88 3.70 -21.84
CA ILE A 816 -12.74 4.69 -22.51
C ILE A 816 -14.24 4.47 -22.24
N ASP A 817 -14.58 3.70 -21.21
CA ASP A 817 -15.99 3.47 -20.84
C ASP A 817 -16.72 4.75 -20.47
N LYS A 818 -16.01 5.68 -19.83
CA LYS A 818 -16.53 6.99 -19.44
C LYS A 818 -16.22 8.07 -20.48
N LEU A 819 -15.80 7.73 -21.72
CA LEU A 819 -15.47 8.71 -22.76
C LEU A 819 -16.72 9.23 -23.49
N TYR A 820 -17.28 8.50 -24.47
CA TYR A 820 -18.48 8.93 -25.19
C TYR A 820 -19.33 7.76 -25.69
N ALA A 821 -20.28 7.28 -24.86
CA ALA A 821 -21.24 6.27 -25.31
C ALA A 821 -22.36 6.91 -26.15
N ALA A 822 -22.35 6.67 -27.47
CA ALA A 822 -23.33 7.29 -28.38
C ALA A 822 -24.81 6.91 -28.11
N GLY A 823 -25.05 5.76 -27.47
CA GLY A 823 -26.40 5.22 -27.22
C GLY A 823 -27.14 5.78 -26.00
N SER A 824 -26.48 6.54 -25.11
CA SER A 824 -27.11 7.13 -23.92
C SER A 824 -26.52 8.51 -23.61
N ALA A 825 -27.34 9.45 -23.14
CA ALA A 825 -26.89 10.77 -22.72
C ALA A 825 -25.99 10.69 -21.47
N SER A 826 -26.36 9.90 -20.45
CA SER A 826 -25.55 9.65 -19.25
C SER A 826 -24.17 9.03 -19.49
N GLY A 827 -23.97 8.40 -20.65
CA GLY A 827 -22.70 7.78 -21.05
C GLY A 827 -21.70 8.72 -21.72
N ARG A 828 -22.03 10.01 -21.88
CA ARG A 828 -21.17 11.02 -22.52
C ARG A 828 -20.43 11.86 -21.47
N GLN A 829 -19.45 11.28 -20.80
CA GLN A 829 -18.77 11.95 -19.67
C GLN A 829 -17.45 12.63 -20.06
N GLY A 830 -16.84 12.26 -21.18
CA GLY A 830 -15.59 12.86 -21.67
C GLY A 830 -14.35 12.48 -20.86
N LEU A 831 -14.38 11.33 -20.18
CA LEU A 831 -13.32 10.87 -19.29
C LEU A 831 -12.51 9.72 -19.90
N LEU A 832 -11.20 9.74 -19.71
CA LEU A 832 -10.28 8.63 -19.96
C LEU A 832 -9.67 8.18 -18.64
N GLU A 833 -9.63 6.88 -18.41
CA GLU A 833 -9.07 6.31 -17.19
C GLU A 833 -7.80 5.51 -17.49
N PHE A 834 -6.74 5.80 -16.76
CA PHE A 834 -5.49 5.04 -16.76
C PHE A 834 -5.60 3.97 -15.68
N ARG A 835 -5.72 2.71 -16.09
CA ARG A 835 -5.91 1.60 -15.15
C ARG A 835 -4.65 0.79 -14.85
N GLY A 836 -3.57 1.03 -15.63
CA GLY A 836 -2.28 0.37 -15.45
C GLY A 836 -1.47 0.85 -14.24
N PHE A 837 -2.07 1.61 -13.33
CA PHE A 837 -1.39 2.21 -12.18
C PHE A 837 -1.76 1.52 -10.88
N GLU A 838 -0.76 0.95 -10.23
CA GLU A 838 -0.81 0.48 -8.85
C GLU A 838 -0.85 1.66 -7.87
N MET A 839 -1.43 1.42 -6.69
CA MET A 839 -1.49 2.43 -5.63
C MET A 839 -0.09 2.76 -5.09
N PRO A 840 0.35 4.04 -5.20
CA PRO A 840 1.63 4.44 -4.61
C PRO A 840 1.50 4.53 -3.08
N PRO A 841 2.52 4.07 -2.35
CA PRO A 841 2.50 4.03 -0.88
C PRO A 841 2.54 5.43 -0.23
N HIS A 842 2.95 6.46 -0.98
CA HIS A 842 3.13 7.82 -0.47
C HIS A 842 2.42 8.86 -1.37
N PRO A 843 1.78 9.90 -0.80
CA PRO A 843 1.06 10.91 -1.58
C PRO A 843 1.95 11.64 -2.59
N HIS A 844 3.19 11.96 -2.24
CA HIS A 844 4.12 12.63 -3.17
C HIS A 844 4.52 11.75 -4.36
N MET A 845 4.60 10.42 -4.19
CA MET A 845 4.81 9.52 -5.33
C MET A 845 3.59 9.61 -6.26
N SER A 846 2.38 9.46 -5.72
CA SER A 846 1.14 9.63 -6.49
C SER A 846 1.09 10.96 -7.26
N LEU A 847 1.51 12.06 -6.64
CA LEU A 847 1.60 13.37 -7.28
C LEU A 847 2.64 13.42 -8.41
N VAL A 848 3.83 12.82 -8.25
CA VAL A 848 4.83 12.75 -9.34
C VAL A 848 4.31 11.94 -10.53
N GLN A 849 3.60 10.84 -10.28
CA GLN A 849 2.94 10.07 -11.33
C GLN A 849 1.89 10.92 -12.07
N MET A 850 1.07 11.68 -11.35
CA MET A 850 0.10 12.59 -11.95
C MET A 850 0.78 13.74 -12.70
N LEU A 851 1.90 14.28 -12.20
CA LEU A 851 2.68 15.31 -12.86
C LEU A 851 3.26 14.82 -14.19
N LEU A 852 3.75 13.58 -14.23
CA LEU A 852 4.21 12.94 -15.47
C LEU A 852 3.11 12.94 -16.53
N LEU A 853 1.89 12.55 -16.17
CA LEU A 853 0.72 12.59 -17.05
C LEU A 853 0.41 14.03 -17.51
N ARG A 854 0.40 15.01 -16.60
CA ARG A 854 0.16 16.44 -16.95
C ARG A 854 1.21 16.95 -17.94
N CYS A 855 2.48 16.64 -17.72
CA CYS A 855 3.57 17.02 -18.63
C CYS A 855 3.38 16.39 -20.01
N LEU A 856 3.04 15.10 -20.08
CA LEU A 856 2.79 14.41 -21.35
C LEU A 856 1.57 14.96 -22.07
N VAL A 857 0.47 15.26 -21.36
CA VAL A 857 -0.71 15.91 -21.94
C VAL A 857 -0.36 17.29 -22.51
N ALA A 858 0.36 18.12 -21.75
CA ALA A 858 0.80 19.44 -22.23
C ALA A 858 1.69 19.32 -23.48
N ARG A 859 2.65 18.38 -23.45
CA ARG A 859 3.55 18.06 -24.56
C ARG A 859 2.79 17.62 -25.81
N PHE A 860 1.86 16.67 -25.70
CA PHE A 860 1.06 16.17 -26.84
C PHE A 860 0.01 17.16 -27.33
N TRP A 861 -0.52 18.02 -26.45
CA TRP A 861 -1.45 19.07 -26.85
C TRP A 861 -0.78 20.10 -27.76
N LYS A 862 0.46 20.47 -27.43
CA LYS A 862 1.30 21.38 -28.21
C LYS A 862 1.76 20.74 -29.51
N GLU A 863 2.28 19.51 -29.43
CA GLU A 863 2.76 18.75 -30.59
C GLU A 863 2.28 17.29 -30.52
N PRO A 864 1.22 16.92 -31.29
CA PRO A 864 0.70 15.56 -31.30
C PRO A 864 1.74 14.51 -31.70
N TYR A 865 1.78 13.40 -30.98
CA TYR A 865 2.73 12.32 -31.23
C TYR A 865 2.16 11.31 -32.24
N LYS A 866 2.52 11.47 -33.52
CA LYS A 866 2.09 10.59 -34.62
C LYS A 866 3.28 9.86 -35.22
N LYS A 867 3.56 8.67 -34.68
CA LYS A 867 4.62 7.79 -35.15
C LYS A 867 4.05 6.40 -35.46
N PRO A 868 4.68 5.61 -36.36
CA PRO A 868 4.24 4.24 -36.62
C PRO A 868 4.42 3.35 -35.39
N LEU A 869 3.44 2.48 -35.11
CA LEU A 869 3.49 1.55 -33.99
C LEU A 869 4.63 0.53 -34.13
N VAL A 870 5.19 0.09 -33.01
CA VAL A 870 6.33 -0.84 -32.95
C VAL A 870 5.82 -2.28 -32.73
N ARG A 871 6.31 -3.24 -33.52
CA ARG A 871 5.98 -4.67 -33.34
C ARG A 871 6.98 -5.33 -32.39
N TRP A 872 6.76 -5.16 -31.08
CA TRP A 872 7.67 -5.68 -30.05
C TRP A 872 7.75 -7.22 -29.98
N GLY A 873 6.62 -7.91 -30.18
CA GLY A 873 6.53 -9.37 -30.06
C GLY A 873 6.99 -9.85 -28.67
N THR A 874 7.74 -10.96 -28.63
CA THR A 874 8.26 -11.54 -27.38
C THR A 874 9.24 -10.61 -26.63
N SER A 875 9.73 -9.54 -27.25
CA SER A 875 10.61 -8.58 -26.57
C SER A 875 9.91 -7.87 -25.40
N LEU A 876 8.58 -7.74 -25.42
CA LEU A 876 7.81 -7.21 -24.27
C LEU A 876 8.06 -8.04 -23.02
N HIS A 877 7.97 -9.36 -23.14
CA HIS A 877 8.04 -10.30 -22.03
C HIS A 877 9.47 -10.82 -21.76
N ASP A 878 10.43 -10.49 -22.62
CA ASP A 878 11.87 -10.75 -22.43
C ASP A 878 12.59 -9.52 -21.85
N LYS A 879 12.67 -8.41 -22.62
CA LYS A 879 13.45 -7.21 -22.27
C LYS A 879 12.74 -6.34 -21.25
N PHE A 880 11.50 -5.93 -21.54
CA PHE A 880 10.79 -4.90 -20.78
C PHE A 880 10.20 -5.40 -19.46
N MET A 881 10.49 -6.64 -19.07
CA MET A 881 10.20 -7.18 -17.75
C MET A 881 11.39 -7.03 -16.78
N MET A 882 12.54 -6.59 -17.28
CA MET A 882 13.74 -6.36 -16.48
C MET A 882 13.88 -4.88 -16.08
N PRO A 883 14.24 -4.58 -14.81
CA PRO A 883 14.42 -3.23 -14.29
C PRO A 883 15.30 -2.34 -15.18
N HIS A 884 16.41 -2.86 -15.70
CA HIS A 884 17.37 -2.09 -16.49
C HIS A 884 16.74 -1.50 -17.76
N PHE A 885 16.00 -2.31 -18.52
CA PHE A 885 15.39 -1.87 -19.78
C PHE A 885 14.15 -1.00 -19.54
N VAL A 886 13.38 -1.28 -18.48
CA VAL A 886 12.30 -0.39 -18.04
C VAL A 886 12.85 0.99 -17.67
N TRP A 887 13.94 1.03 -16.89
CA TRP A 887 14.57 2.28 -16.49
C TRP A 887 15.18 3.05 -17.69
N GLN A 888 15.80 2.33 -18.62
CA GLN A 888 16.33 2.93 -19.85
C GLN A 888 15.21 3.53 -20.71
N ASP A 889 14.08 2.83 -20.85
CA ASP A 889 12.94 3.31 -21.63
C ASP A 889 12.28 4.54 -20.99
N VAL A 890 12.08 4.52 -19.67
CA VAL A 890 11.55 5.67 -18.92
C VAL A 890 12.52 6.87 -18.97
N LYS A 891 13.84 6.62 -19.00
CA LYS A 891 14.82 7.68 -19.24
C LYS A 891 14.61 8.36 -20.58
N GLU A 892 14.29 7.64 -21.65
CA GLU A 892 13.98 8.25 -22.96
C GLU A 892 12.73 9.13 -22.88
N VAL A 893 11.72 8.73 -22.10
CA VAL A 893 10.52 9.55 -21.85
C VAL A 893 10.87 10.85 -21.14
N VAL A 894 11.72 10.79 -20.12
CA VAL A 894 12.17 11.99 -19.38
C VAL A 894 13.01 12.89 -20.28
N GLU A 895 13.93 12.35 -21.07
CA GLU A 895 14.73 13.10 -22.03
C GLU A 895 13.86 13.74 -23.12
N ASP A 896 12.77 13.10 -23.54
CA ASP A 896 11.77 13.70 -24.42
C ASP A 896 11.08 14.90 -23.76
N LEU A 897 10.58 14.77 -22.54
CA LEU A 897 9.97 15.87 -21.79
C LEU A 897 10.93 17.06 -21.64
N GLN A 898 12.19 16.80 -21.27
CA GLN A 898 13.22 17.84 -21.15
C GLN A 898 13.48 18.55 -22.47
N ARG A 899 13.57 17.81 -23.59
CA ARG A 899 13.74 18.40 -24.93
C ARG A 899 12.57 19.31 -25.33
N HIS A 900 11.37 19.04 -24.80
CA HIS A 900 10.16 19.85 -25.07
C HIS A 900 9.93 20.95 -24.02
N GLY A 901 10.88 21.19 -23.12
CA GLY A 901 10.86 22.31 -22.19
C GLY A 901 10.29 21.99 -20.80
N TYR A 902 10.02 20.72 -20.49
CA TYR A 902 9.60 20.28 -19.17
C TYR A 902 10.80 19.70 -18.42
N PRO A 903 11.42 20.41 -17.45
CA PRO A 903 12.58 19.94 -16.69
C PRO A 903 12.21 18.85 -15.67
N PHE A 904 11.45 17.84 -16.09
CA PHE A 904 11.16 16.64 -15.33
C PHE A 904 12.45 15.84 -15.17
N LYS A 905 12.71 15.32 -13.96
CA LYS A 905 13.96 14.64 -13.63
C LYS A 905 13.75 13.14 -13.50
N LEU A 906 14.71 12.35 -13.97
CA LEU A 906 14.62 10.88 -13.93
C LEU A 906 14.70 10.39 -12.48
N GLU A 907 15.47 11.08 -11.64
CA GLU A 907 15.65 10.77 -10.23
C GLU A 907 14.34 10.83 -9.44
N TRP A 908 13.35 11.61 -9.90
CA TRP A 908 12.02 11.67 -9.28
C TRP A 908 11.23 10.35 -9.43
N LEU A 909 11.64 9.48 -10.35
CA LEU A 909 11.05 8.15 -10.54
C LEU A 909 11.82 7.03 -9.81
N ALA A 910 12.96 7.34 -9.17
CA ALA A 910 13.76 6.33 -8.46
C ALA A 910 12.99 5.63 -7.31
N PRO A 911 12.11 6.30 -6.53
CA PRO A 911 11.28 5.62 -5.55
C PRO A 911 10.33 4.58 -6.16
N PHE A 912 9.86 4.80 -7.40
CA PHE A 912 9.05 3.81 -8.12
C PHE A 912 9.88 2.63 -8.60
N GLU A 913 11.12 2.87 -9.04
CA GLU A 913 12.05 1.79 -9.41
C GLU A 913 12.30 0.87 -8.21
N GLU A 914 12.61 1.42 -7.04
CA GLU A 914 12.88 0.61 -5.85
C GLU A 914 11.62 -0.07 -5.29
N PHE A 915 10.46 0.58 -5.39
CA PHE A 915 9.18 -0.04 -5.03
C PHE A 915 8.82 -1.22 -5.96
N ARG A 916 8.98 -1.04 -7.28
CA ARG A 916 8.62 -2.04 -8.28
C ARG A 916 9.64 -3.17 -8.41
N PHE A 917 10.92 -2.82 -8.29
CA PHE A 917 12.06 -3.69 -8.52
C PHE A 917 12.99 -3.72 -7.31
N PRO A 918 12.51 -4.20 -6.15
CA PRO A 918 13.27 -4.16 -4.91
C PRO A 918 14.64 -4.83 -5.05
N HIS A 919 15.64 -4.20 -4.45
CA HIS A 919 17.00 -4.71 -4.42
C HIS A 919 17.18 -5.81 -3.35
N TYR A 920 17.68 -6.99 -3.76
CA TYR A 920 17.91 -8.12 -2.85
C TYR A 920 19.32 -8.15 -2.29
N GLY A 921 20.33 -7.84 -3.09
CA GLY A 921 21.72 -7.83 -2.60
C GLY A 921 22.77 -7.68 -3.68
N ARG A 922 23.99 -7.36 -3.22
CA ARG A 922 25.19 -7.23 -4.05
C ARG A 922 26.33 -8.08 -3.51
N LYS A 923 27.14 -8.60 -4.43
CA LYS A 923 28.42 -9.23 -4.10
C LYS A 923 29.54 -8.59 -4.90
N GLN A 924 30.50 -7.99 -4.18
CA GLN A 924 31.78 -7.58 -4.74
C GLN A 924 32.73 -8.78 -4.82
N ILE A 925 33.36 -8.96 -5.99
CA ILE A 925 34.38 -9.98 -6.31
C ILE A 925 35.50 -9.26 -7.04
N ASP A 926 36.59 -8.94 -6.33
CA ASP A 926 37.65 -8.05 -6.83
C ASP A 926 37.07 -6.74 -7.39
N ASP A 927 37.31 -6.43 -8.67
CA ASP A 927 36.78 -5.24 -9.37
C ASP A 927 35.38 -5.46 -9.97
N MET A 928 34.81 -6.66 -9.85
CA MET A 928 33.51 -7.03 -10.41
C MET A 928 32.43 -7.02 -9.34
N GLU A 929 31.20 -6.65 -9.70
CA GLU A 929 30.06 -6.66 -8.80
C GLU A 929 28.89 -7.41 -9.45
N ILE A 930 28.25 -8.30 -8.70
CA ILE A 930 26.97 -8.93 -9.07
C ILE A 930 25.87 -8.27 -8.24
N GLU A 931 24.83 -7.77 -8.91
CA GLU A 931 23.63 -7.19 -8.30
C GLU A 931 22.40 -8.02 -8.68
N LEU A 932 21.61 -8.40 -7.68
CA LEU A 932 20.33 -9.10 -7.85
C LEU A 932 19.16 -8.16 -7.53
N ARG A 933 18.25 -8.01 -8.49
CA ARG A 933 17.00 -7.26 -8.34
C ARG A 933 15.82 -8.12 -8.76
N TRP A 934 14.67 -7.91 -8.11
CA TRP A 934 13.42 -8.45 -8.60
C TRP A 934 13.16 -8.00 -10.04
N ALA A 935 12.61 -8.90 -10.87
CA ALA A 935 12.16 -8.59 -12.21
C ALA A 935 10.71 -9.07 -12.38
N ILE A 936 9.98 -8.44 -13.29
CA ILE A 936 8.58 -8.76 -13.51
C ILE A 936 8.46 -10.14 -14.15
N GLU A 937 7.46 -10.89 -13.73
CA GLU A 937 7.03 -12.11 -14.39
C GLU A 937 5.51 -12.04 -14.58
N PRO A 938 5.00 -12.14 -15.83
CA PRO A 938 3.56 -12.13 -16.05
C PRO A 938 2.95 -13.42 -15.50
N TRP A 939 1.95 -13.28 -14.64
CA TRP A 939 1.17 -14.43 -14.18
C TRP A 939 -0.05 -14.62 -15.08
N HIS A 940 -0.14 -15.79 -15.70
CA HIS A 940 -1.24 -16.09 -16.60
C HIS A 940 -2.42 -16.70 -15.86
N VAL A 941 -3.63 -16.31 -16.26
CA VAL A 941 -4.85 -17.02 -15.86
C VAL A 941 -4.85 -18.40 -16.52
N LEU A 942 -5.14 -19.42 -15.73
CA LEU A 942 -5.15 -20.81 -16.12
C LEU A 942 -6.52 -21.26 -16.63
N GLY A 943 -6.56 -22.51 -17.12
CA GLY A 943 -7.79 -23.16 -17.51
C GLY A 943 -8.79 -23.23 -16.35
N GLU A 944 -10.07 -23.33 -16.71
CA GLU A 944 -11.15 -23.51 -15.75
C GLU A 944 -11.04 -24.86 -15.03
N GLU A 945 -11.14 -24.85 -13.71
CA GLU A 945 -11.20 -26.04 -12.86
C GLU A 945 -12.55 -26.12 -12.14
N ILE A 946 -13.11 -27.34 -12.06
CA ILE A 946 -14.34 -27.60 -11.29
C ILE A 946 -13.95 -27.79 -9.83
N THR A 947 -14.45 -26.93 -8.97
CA THR A 947 -14.34 -27.02 -7.52
C THR A 947 -15.62 -27.59 -6.92
N GLY A 948 -15.60 -27.96 -5.63
CA GLY A 948 -16.81 -28.43 -4.93
C GLY A 948 -17.96 -27.42 -4.88
N THR A 949 -17.67 -26.13 -5.14
CA THR A 949 -18.63 -25.01 -5.08
C THR A 949 -18.89 -24.33 -6.43
N GLY A 950 -18.20 -24.73 -7.51
CA GLY A 950 -18.38 -24.10 -8.82
C GLY A 950 -17.20 -24.30 -9.77
N THR A 951 -16.91 -23.26 -10.55
CA THR A 951 -15.77 -23.24 -11.48
C THR A 951 -14.84 -22.10 -11.09
N ALA A 952 -13.54 -22.39 -10.95
CA ALA A 952 -12.51 -21.41 -10.60
C ALA A 952 -11.50 -21.28 -11.74
N ARG A 953 -10.89 -20.09 -11.85
CA ARG A 953 -9.74 -19.84 -12.73
C ARG A 953 -8.58 -19.38 -11.87
N TYR A 954 -7.57 -20.23 -11.72
CA TYR A 954 -6.38 -19.90 -10.94
C TYR A 954 -5.43 -19.05 -11.77
N VAL A 955 -4.52 -18.37 -11.07
CA VAL A 955 -3.39 -17.63 -11.67
C VAL A 955 -2.13 -18.39 -11.33
N ASP A 956 -1.25 -18.61 -12.31
CA ASP A 956 0.03 -19.27 -12.05
C ASP A 956 1.06 -18.29 -11.47
N SER A 957 1.03 -18.14 -10.16
CA SER A 957 2.01 -17.39 -9.38
C SER A 957 3.24 -18.22 -8.96
N SER A 958 3.41 -19.43 -9.49
CA SER A 958 4.50 -20.35 -9.11
C SER A 958 5.86 -19.98 -9.72
N VAL A 959 5.85 -19.09 -10.71
CA VAL A 959 7.01 -18.69 -11.50
C VAL A 959 7.39 -17.26 -11.13
N GLU A 960 8.68 -17.04 -10.96
CA GLU A 960 9.26 -15.74 -10.65
C GLU A 960 10.45 -15.44 -11.57
N ARG A 961 10.90 -14.19 -11.54
CA ARG A 961 12.04 -13.72 -12.32
C ARG A 961 12.96 -12.82 -11.49
N LEU A 962 14.25 -13.03 -11.64
CA LEU A 962 15.29 -12.12 -11.15
C LEU A 962 16.06 -11.51 -12.31
N GLN A 963 16.37 -10.23 -12.20
CA GLN A 963 17.42 -9.62 -13.01
C GLN A 963 18.75 -9.79 -12.30
N VAL A 964 19.78 -10.14 -13.08
CA VAL A 964 21.17 -10.08 -12.65
C VAL A 964 21.91 -9.05 -13.48
N LYS A 965 22.54 -8.11 -12.80
CA LYS A 965 23.42 -7.12 -13.39
C LYS A 965 24.85 -7.38 -12.92
N VAL A 966 25.80 -7.38 -13.85
CA VAL A 966 27.22 -7.55 -13.55
C VAL A 966 27.99 -6.33 -14.04
N THR A 967 28.76 -5.70 -13.15
CA THR A 967 29.63 -4.56 -13.48
C THR A 967 31.10 -4.94 -13.31
N GLY A 968 32.01 -4.24 -14.01
CA GLY A 968 33.45 -4.52 -13.98
C GLY A 968 33.88 -5.78 -14.77
N LEU A 969 32.94 -6.45 -15.46
CA LEU A 969 33.19 -7.73 -16.12
C LEU A 969 34.04 -7.53 -17.39
N THR A 970 35.10 -8.34 -17.54
CA THR A 970 35.84 -8.42 -18.80
C THR A 970 35.14 -9.40 -19.75
N GLU A 971 34.67 -8.89 -20.88
CA GLU A 971 34.00 -9.66 -21.94
C GLU A 971 34.86 -10.85 -22.38
N ASP A 972 34.21 -11.98 -22.70
CA ASP A 972 34.82 -13.27 -23.08
C ASP A 972 35.65 -14.00 -22.02
N ARG A 973 36.14 -13.32 -20.97
CA ARG A 973 36.89 -13.97 -19.89
C ARG A 973 35.99 -14.58 -18.83
N TYR A 974 34.94 -13.87 -18.42
CA TYR A 974 34.09 -14.31 -17.32
C TYR A 974 32.70 -14.71 -17.83
N VAL A 975 32.16 -15.78 -17.26
CA VAL A 975 30.81 -16.26 -17.54
C VAL A 975 30.03 -16.32 -16.22
N LEU A 976 28.82 -15.76 -16.23
CA LEU A 976 27.87 -15.92 -15.15
C LEU A 976 27.03 -17.19 -15.38
N SER A 977 26.93 -18.05 -14.37
CA SER A 977 25.98 -19.16 -14.36
C SER A 977 25.04 -19.11 -13.17
N CYS A 978 23.84 -19.65 -13.34
CA CYS A 978 22.87 -19.88 -12.27
C CYS A 978 22.54 -21.37 -12.23
N ASN A 979 22.70 -22.03 -11.08
CA ASN A 979 22.51 -23.47 -10.90
C ASN A 979 23.24 -24.32 -11.97
N GLY A 980 24.46 -23.91 -12.32
CA GLY A 980 25.30 -24.58 -13.32
C GLY A 980 24.91 -24.34 -14.78
N ARG A 981 23.93 -23.48 -15.08
CA ARG A 981 23.52 -23.11 -16.44
C ARG A 981 23.92 -21.67 -16.76
N ARG A 982 24.43 -21.42 -17.96
CA ARG A 982 24.93 -20.10 -18.37
C ARG A 982 23.79 -19.09 -18.47
N VAL A 983 23.92 -17.94 -17.80
CA VAL A 983 22.96 -16.83 -17.90
C VAL A 983 23.27 -16.02 -19.16
N PRO A 984 22.29 -15.74 -20.04
CA PRO A 984 22.50 -15.00 -21.29
C PRO A 984 22.57 -13.49 -21.04
N ILE A 985 23.61 -13.05 -20.32
CA ILE A 985 23.84 -11.62 -20.07
C ILE A 985 24.21 -10.88 -21.37
N ARG A 986 23.72 -9.64 -21.52
CA ARG A 986 23.95 -8.76 -22.67
C ARG A 986 24.54 -7.44 -22.24
N SER A 987 25.39 -6.85 -23.07
CA SER A 987 25.97 -5.54 -22.79
C SER A 987 24.88 -4.47 -22.71
N THR A 988 25.00 -3.58 -21.73
CA THR A 988 24.11 -2.40 -21.59
C THR A 988 24.55 -1.22 -22.47
N GLY A 989 25.63 -1.39 -23.25
CA GLY A 989 26.30 -0.31 -23.98
C GLY A 989 27.35 0.44 -23.14
N LYS A 990 27.38 0.25 -21.81
CA LYS A 990 28.45 0.72 -20.94
C LYS A 990 29.54 -0.36 -20.83
N LYS A 991 30.80 0.05 -20.99
CA LYS A 991 31.94 -0.87 -20.95
C LYS A 991 31.99 -1.61 -19.61
N GLY A 992 32.02 -2.94 -19.68
CA GLY A 992 32.10 -3.82 -18.51
C GLY A 992 30.79 -3.97 -17.73
N GLU A 993 29.66 -3.53 -18.29
CA GLU A 993 28.34 -3.66 -17.67
C GLU A 993 27.43 -4.55 -18.54
N PHE A 994 26.87 -5.57 -17.90
CA PHE A 994 26.04 -6.58 -18.55
C PHE A 994 24.80 -6.87 -17.71
N VAL A 995 23.70 -7.24 -18.36
CA VAL A 995 22.42 -7.55 -17.72
C VAL A 995 21.75 -8.77 -18.36
N GLY A 996 21.11 -9.60 -17.56
CA GLY A 996 20.25 -10.69 -18.01
C GLY A 996 19.23 -11.04 -16.93
N ALA A 997 18.37 -12.01 -17.21
CA ALA A 997 17.38 -12.50 -16.26
C ALA A 997 17.45 -14.02 -16.08
N VAL A 998 16.98 -14.47 -14.92
CA VAL A 998 16.71 -15.88 -14.62
C VAL A 998 15.23 -16.01 -14.27
N ARG A 999 14.52 -16.83 -15.04
CA ARG A 999 13.14 -17.24 -14.80
C ARG A 999 13.15 -18.63 -14.19
N TYR A 1000 12.42 -18.82 -13.10
CA TYR A 1000 12.51 -20.03 -12.29
C TYR A 1000 11.19 -20.35 -11.59
N LYS A 1001 11.00 -21.61 -11.22
CA LYS A 1001 9.85 -22.06 -10.44
C LYS A 1001 10.15 -21.91 -8.96
N ALA A 1002 9.50 -20.95 -8.32
CA ALA A 1002 9.71 -20.57 -6.93
C ALA A 1002 9.00 -21.52 -5.94
N TRP A 1003 7.82 -22.04 -6.32
CA TRP A 1003 7.04 -23.03 -5.57
C TRP A 1003 6.25 -23.92 -6.53
N ALA A 1004 5.60 -24.99 -6.06
CA ALA A 1004 4.99 -26.00 -6.95
C ALA A 1004 3.56 -26.37 -6.52
N PRO A 1005 2.57 -25.49 -6.73
CA PRO A 1005 1.18 -25.83 -6.49
C PRO A 1005 0.68 -26.85 -7.55
N PRO A 1006 -0.27 -27.73 -7.20
CA PRO A 1006 -0.80 -28.73 -8.14
C PRO A 1006 -1.42 -28.14 -9.40
N SER A 1007 -1.98 -26.92 -9.31
CA SER A 1007 -2.63 -26.22 -10.42
C SER A 1007 -1.67 -25.41 -11.29
N ALA A 1008 -0.38 -25.27 -10.95
CA ALA A 1008 0.58 -24.48 -11.75
C ALA A 1008 0.76 -25.01 -13.18
N LEU A 1009 1.25 -24.14 -14.08
CA LEU A 1009 1.76 -24.61 -15.37
C LEU A 1009 2.94 -25.56 -15.13
N HIS A 1010 2.94 -26.68 -15.85
CA HIS A 1010 3.96 -27.72 -15.73
C HIS A 1010 4.09 -28.27 -14.29
N PRO A 1011 3.06 -28.95 -13.75
CA PRO A 1011 3.03 -29.40 -12.35
C PRO A 1011 4.08 -30.48 -12.03
N THR A 1012 4.66 -31.14 -13.05
CA THR A 1012 5.72 -32.14 -12.89
C THR A 1012 7.10 -31.54 -12.65
N LEU A 1013 7.27 -30.24 -12.82
CA LEU A 1013 8.54 -29.55 -12.53
C LEU A 1013 8.63 -29.24 -11.03
N GLY A 1014 9.78 -29.57 -10.44
CA GLY A 1014 10.11 -29.22 -9.06
C GLY A 1014 10.45 -27.74 -8.88
N ILE A 1015 10.83 -27.38 -7.66
CA ILE A 1015 11.27 -26.03 -7.29
C ILE A 1015 12.74 -25.84 -7.69
N ASP A 1016 13.08 -24.70 -8.27
CA ASP A 1016 14.44 -24.39 -8.73
C ASP A 1016 15.31 -23.72 -7.64
N ALA A 1017 14.71 -23.28 -6.53
CA ALA A 1017 15.40 -22.61 -5.43
C ALA A 1017 16.16 -23.59 -4.51
N PRO A 1018 17.29 -23.18 -3.90
CA PRO A 1018 17.92 -21.87 -4.01
C PRO A 1018 18.58 -21.64 -5.38
N LEU A 1019 18.72 -20.37 -5.75
CA LEU A 1019 19.42 -19.94 -6.96
C LEU A 1019 20.86 -19.60 -6.60
N VAL A 1020 21.81 -20.38 -7.11
CA VAL A 1020 23.24 -20.22 -6.87
C VAL A 1020 23.86 -19.56 -8.10
N PHE A 1021 24.37 -18.34 -7.92
CA PHE A 1021 25.06 -17.58 -8.96
C PHE A 1021 26.56 -17.72 -8.83
N ASP A 1022 27.20 -18.21 -9.88
CA ASP A 1022 28.65 -18.41 -9.95
C ASP A 1022 29.26 -17.56 -11.07
N LEU A 1023 30.32 -16.81 -10.73
CA LEU A 1023 31.14 -16.10 -11.70
C LEU A 1023 32.37 -16.94 -12.04
N ILE A 1024 32.41 -17.48 -13.26
CA ILE A 1024 33.41 -18.44 -13.70
C ILE A 1024 34.48 -17.74 -14.55
N ASP A 1025 35.75 -17.89 -14.16
CA ASP A 1025 36.88 -17.49 -15.01
C ASP A 1025 37.13 -18.58 -16.06
N THR A 1026 36.80 -18.29 -17.31
CA THR A 1026 36.90 -19.26 -18.42
C THR A 1026 38.32 -19.70 -18.74
N TRP A 1027 39.33 -18.91 -18.34
CA TRP A 1027 40.74 -19.27 -18.55
C TRP A 1027 41.20 -20.36 -17.57
N ASN A 1028 40.61 -20.40 -16.38
CA ASN A 1028 40.98 -21.31 -15.30
C ASN A 1028 39.92 -22.40 -15.04
N GLY A 1029 38.69 -22.23 -15.52
CA GLY A 1029 37.56 -23.14 -15.29
C GLY A 1029 37.03 -23.14 -13.85
N LEU A 1030 37.36 -22.11 -13.06
CA LEU A 1030 37.03 -22.02 -11.64
C LEU A 1030 36.02 -20.90 -11.37
N SER A 1031 35.13 -21.13 -10.40
CA SER A 1031 34.33 -20.05 -9.82
C SER A 1031 35.24 -19.14 -8.99
N VAL A 1032 35.28 -17.84 -9.33
CA VAL A 1032 36.06 -16.83 -8.59
C VAL A 1032 35.27 -16.19 -7.46
N GLY A 1033 33.97 -16.45 -7.42
CA GLY A 1033 33.04 -15.94 -6.42
C GLY A 1033 31.59 -16.01 -6.90
N GLY A 1034 30.66 -15.66 -6.02
CA GLY A 1034 29.25 -15.73 -6.33
C GLY A 1034 28.37 -15.38 -5.14
N CYS A 1035 27.07 -15.60 -5.30
CA CYS A 1035 26.06 -15.35 -4.28
C CYS A 1035 24.89 -16.33 -4.42
N THR A 1036 24.09 -16.46 -3.38
CA THR A 1036 22.93 -17.37 -3.35
C THR A 1036 21.67 -16.62 -2.97
N TYR A 1037 20.58 -16.91 -3.68
CA TYR A 1037 19.26 -16.36 -3.42
C TYR A 1037 18.27 -17.44 -3.04
N HIS A 1038 17.45 -17.15 -2.03
CA HIS A 1038 16.40 -18.02 -1.52
C HIS A 1038 15.00 -17.42 -1.75
N VAL A 1039 14.03 -18.27 -2.08
CA VAL A 1039 12.62 -17.86 -2.21
C VAL A 1039 11.98 -17.66 -0.84
N SER A 1040 12.27 -18.56 0.10
CA SER A 1040 11.81 -18.51 1.49
C SER A 1040 12.99 -18.35 2.45
N HIS A 1041 12.71 -18.24 3.74
CA HIS A 1041 13.77 -18.19 4.75
C HIS A 1041 14.71 -19.41 4.62
N PRO A 1042 16.05 -19.22 4.58
CA PRO A 1042 16.99 -20.32 4.36
C PRO A 1042 16.97 -21.37 5.48
N GLY A 1043 16.55 -20.97 6.70
CA GLY A 1043 16.33 -21.88 7.82
C GLY A 1043 15.07 -22.75 7.73
N GLY A 1044 14.33 -22.72 6.60
CA GLY A 1044 13.11 -23.51 6.42
C GLY A 1044 11.88 -22.98 7.15
N ARG A 1045 11.95 -21.74 7.68
CA ARG A 1045 10.83 -21.06 8.34
C ARG A 1045 9.83 -20.61 7.27
N THR A 1046 8.61 -21.14 7.32
CA THR A 1046 7.46 -20.60 6.61
C THR A 1046 6.78 -19.56 7.48
N TYR A 1047 6.41 -18.43 6.90
CA TYR A 1047 5.64 -17.40 7.59
C TYR A 1047 4.16 -17.68 7.40
N ASP A 1048 3.41 -17.74 8.50
CA ASP A 1048 1.95 -17.93 8.46
C ASP A 1048 1.19 -16.60 8.31
N ASN A 1049 1.83 -15.47 8.67
CA ASN A 1049 1.24 -14.14 8.64
C ASN A 1049 2.08 -13.17 7.79
N VAL A 1050 1.43 -12.17 7.21
CA VAL A 1050 2.14 -11.05 6.56
C VAL A 1050 2.96 -10.24 7.56
N PRO A 1051 4.00 -9.52 7.10
CA PRO A 1051 4.73 -8.58 7.94
C PRO A 1051 3.81 -7.57 8.62
N VAL A 1052 4.07 -7.27 9.90
CA VAL A 1052 3.30 -6.28 10.67
C VAL A 1052 3.70 -4.83 10.35
N ASN A 1053 4.90 -4.63 9.79
CA ASN A 1053 5.41 -3.32 9.39
C ASN A 1053 6.53 -3.44 8.35
N SER A 1054 7.00 -2.29 7.85
CA SER A 1054 8.04 -2.18 6.83
C SER A 1054 9.41 -2.72 7.28
N ASN A 1055 9.74 -2.61 8.58
CA ASN A 1055 10.98 -3.14 9.14
C ASN A 1055 11.01 -4.67 9.08
N GLU A 1056 9.93 -5.34 9.50
CA GLU A 1056 9.84 -6.80 9.38
C GLU A 1056 9.88 -7.24 7.91
N ALA A 1057 9.16 -6.54 7.04
CA ALA A 1057 9.15 -6.82 5.62
C ALA A 1057 10.57 -6.70 5.01
N GLU A 1058 11.33 -5.68 5.38
CA GLU A 1058 12.71 -5.52 4.97
C GLU A 1058 13.61 -6.65 5.49
N ALA A 1059 13.52 -7.00 6.77
CA ALA A 1059 14.30 -8.10 7.35
C ALA A 1059 14.03 -9.43 6.61
N ARG A 1060 12.77 -9.73 6.29
CA ARG A 1060 12.41 -10.93 5.50
C ARG A 1060 13.04 -10.93 4.10
N ARG A 1061 13.14 -9.76 3.44
CA ARG A 1061 13.81 -9.65 2.12
C ARG A 1061 15.33 -9.80 2.23
N VAL A 1062 15.95 -9.19 3.23
CA VAL A 1062 17.42 -9.24 3.44
C VAL A 1062 17.87 -10.67 3.73
N ASN A 1063 17.12 -11.42 4.53
CA ASN A 1063 17.45 -12.80 4.89
C ASN A 1063 17.44 -13.80 3.71
N ARG A 1064 16.92 -13.39 2.55
CA ARG A 1064 16.85 -14.22 1.33
C ARG A 1064 18.09 -14.13 0.46
N PHE A 1065 19.03 -13.23 0.75
CA PHE A 1065 20.25 -13.06 0.00
C PHE A 1065 21.47 -13.43 0.84
N TRP A 1066 22.29 -14.33 0.30
CA TRP A 1066 23.60 -14.68 0.85
C TRP A 1066 24.70 -14.21 -0.09
N ASP A 1067 25.62 -13.41 0.44
CA ASP A 1067 26.84 -12.98 -0.26
C ASP A 1067 27.92 -14.09 -0.33
N HIS A 1068 27.53 -15.33 -0.02
CA HIS A 1068 28.34 -16.54 0.02
C HIS A 1068 27.47 -17.73 -0.44
N GLY A 1069 27.98 -18.96 -0.33
CA GLY A 1069 27.23 -20.17 -0.71
C GLY A 1069 27.28 -20.50 -2.20
N PHE A 1070 28.19 -19.87 -2.96
CA PHE A 1070 28.49 -20.20 -4.35
C PHE A 1070 29.25 -21.53 -4.49
N THR A 1071 29.29 -22.08 -5.70
CA THR A 1071 29.93 -23.38 -5.96
C THR A 1071 31.45 -23.29 -5.81
N GLN A 1072 32.03 -24.10 -4.92
CA GLN A 1072 33.49 -24.13 -4.72
C GLN A 1072 34.20 -25.01 -5.75
N GLY A 1073 35.36 -24.54 -6.22
CA GLY A 1073 36.24 -25.28 -7.12
C GLY A 1073 35.83 -25.18 -8.59
N GLY A 1074 36.14 -26.22 -9.35
CA GLY A 1074 35.84 -26.24 -10.77
C GLY A 1074 34.45 -26.79 -11.04
N LEU A 1075 33.64 -26.00 -11.75
CA LEU A 1075 32.30 -26.40 -12.16
C LEU A 1075 32.40 -27.43 -13.28
N SER A 1076 32.11 -28.69 -12.96
CA SER A 1076 31.75 -29.68 -13.97
C SER A 1076 30.24 -29.60 -14.18
N PRO A 1077 29.74 -29.28 -15.39
CA PRO A 1077 28.31 -29.30 -15.64
C PRO A 1077 27.78 -30.69 -15.28
N ALA A 1078 26.71 -30.76 -14.49
CA ALA A 1078 26.06 -32.03 -14.21
C ALA A 1078 25.55 -32.60 -15.55
N PRO A 1079 25.87 -33.85 -15.92
CA PRO A 1079 25.27 -34.45 -17.09
C PRO A 1079 23.75 -34.54 -16.89
N GLU A 1080 22.96 -34.13 -17.89
CA GLU A 1080 21.48 -34.11 -17.83
C GLU A 1080 20.88 -35.51 -17.52
N PHE A 1081 21.66 -36.58 -17.66
CA PHE A 1081 21.31 -37.93 -17.23
C PHE A 1081 22.37 -38.52 -16.31
N GLY A 1082 21.97 -39.00 -15.13
CA GLY A 1082 22.82 -39.70 -14.16
C GLY A 1082 23.31 -41.10 -14.58
N ALA A 1083 23.22 -41.44 -15.87
CA ALA A 1083 23.62 -42.75 -16.38
C ALA A 1083 24.28 -42.62 -17.75
N LEU A 1084 25.60 -42.46 -17.76
CA LEU A 1084 26.55 -43.02 -18.72
C LEU A 1084 27.95 -42.52 -18.33
N GLY A 1085 28.51 -43.10 -17.27
CA GLY A 1085 29.94 -42.93 -16.97
C GLY A 1085 30.75 -43.88 -17.83
N GLU A 1086 31.56 -43.35 -18.76
CA GLU A 1086 32.67 -44.10 -19.34
C GLU A 1086 33.96 -43.79 -18.58
N TYR A 1087 34.67 -44.83 -18.18
CA TYR A 1087 35.95 -44.74 -17.47
C TYR A 1087 37.09 -44.56 -18.49
N TYR A 1088 37.83 -43.45 -18.39
CA TYR A 1088 39.04 -43.22 -19.18
C TYR A 1088 40.29 -43.52 -18.33
N PRO A 1089 41.07 -44.58 -18.64
CA PRO A 1089 42.34 -44.82 -18.01
C PRO A 1089 43.40 -43.92 -18.65
N ASN A 1090 43.59 -42.69 -18.16
CA ASN A 1090 44.79 -41.91 -18.45
C ASN A 1090 45.26 -41.15 -17.20
N ALA A 1091 46.57 -41.13 -17.00
CA ALA A 1091 47.28 -40.77 -15.76
C ALA A 1091 47.32 -39.25 -15.44
N TYR A 1092 46.35 -38.47 -15.90
CA TYR A 1092 46.17 -37.07 -15.52
C TYR A 1092 44.69 -36.86 -15.17
N VAL A 1093 44.43 -36.36 -13.95
CA VAL A 1093 43.10 -35.95 -13.53
C VAL A 1093 42.66 -34.82 -14.47
N PRO A 1094 41.56 -34.97 -15.24
CA PRO A 1094 41.02 -33.87 -16.03
C PRO A 1094 40.66 -32.73 -15.08
N GLN A 1095 41.30 -31.57 -15.24
CA GLN A 1095 40.81 -30.34 -14.62
C GLN A 1095 39.49 -29.98 -15.35
N PRO A 1096 38.42 -29.59 -14.65
CA PRO A 1096 37.17 -29.20 -15.28
C PRO A 1096 37.42 -27.94 -16.13
N MET A 1097 37.48 -28.12 -17.46
CA MET A 1097 38.02 -27.12 -18.38
C MET A 1097 36.97 -26.47 -19.28
N SER A 1098 35.68 -26.46 -18.92
CA SER A 1098 34.72 -25.72 -19.74
C SER A 1098 33.61 -25.12 -18.91
N PRO A 1099 33.38 -23.78 -19.00
CA PRO A 1099 32.17 -23.17 -18.46
C PRO A 1099 30.94 -23.83 -19.12
N PRO A 1100 29.75 -23.74 -18.49
CA PRO A 1100 28.52 -24.21 -19.11
C PRO A 1100 28.34 -23.62 -20.51
N ALA A 1101 27.94 -24.46 -21.47
CA ALA A 1101 27.68 -24.03 -22.83
C ALA A 1101 26.56 -22.98 -22.85
N GLU A 1102 26.64 -22.02 -23.78
CA GLU A 1102 25.52 -21.11 -24.01
C GLU A 1102 24.38 -21.86 -24.70
N GLU A 1103 23.19 -21.79 -24.13
CA GLU A 1103 22.00 -22.36 -24.72
C GLU A 1103 21.47 -21.42 -25.83
N PRO A 1104 20.97 -21.95 -26.97
CA PRO A 1104 20.33 -21.13 -27.97
C PRO A 1104 19.12 -20.42 -27.37
N THR A 1105 19.17 -19.10 -27.36
CA THR A 1105 18.22 -18.27 -26.62
C THR A 1105 16.87 -18.10 -27.31
N GLY A 1106 16.79 -18.36 -28.62
CA GLY A 1106 15.52 -18.37 -29.38
C GLY A 1106 14.73 -17.07 -29.24
N GLU A 1107 13.46 -17.18 -28.86
CA GLU A 1107 12.53 -16.05 -28.68
C GLU A 1107 12.81 -15.18 -27.43
N TYR A 1108 13.62 -15.66 -26.48
CA TYR A 1108 13.94 -15.00 -25.20
C TYR A 1108 15.46 -14.76 -25.05
N PRO A 1109 16.06 -13.87 -25.86
CA PRO A 1109 17.50 -13.61 -25.89
C PRO A 1109 18.17 -13.16 -24.60
N HIS A 1110 17.44 -12.67 -23.60
CA HIS A 1110 18.00 -12.08 -22.37
C HIS A 1110 17.68 -12.89 -21.10
N THR A 1111 16.89 -13.95 -21.21
CA THR A 1111 16.37 -14.69 -20.06
C THR A 1111 16.77 -16.15 -20.11
N LEU A 1112 17.40 -16.63 -19.04
CA LEU A 1112 17.57 -18.07 -18.78
C LEU A 1112 16.30 -18.61 -18.11
N ASP A 1113 15.59 -19.53 -18.75
CA ASP A 1113 14.43 -20.22 -18.14
C ASP A 1113 14.87 -21.59 -17.58
N LEU A 1114 15.02 -21.67 -16.25
CA LEU A 1114 15.46 -22.89 -15.57
C LEU A 1114 14.48 -24.06 -15.74
N ARG A 1115 13.22 -23.76 -16.05
CA ARG A 1115 12.15 -24.75 -16.25
C ARG A 1115 12.30 -25.48 -17.58
N LYS A 1116 12.93 -24.85 -18.58
CA LYS A 1116 13.17 -25.44 -19.90
C LYS A 1116 14.39 -26.35 -19.84
N ARG A 1117 14.21 -27.65 -20.13
CA ARG A 1117 15.29 -28.64 -20.28
C ARG A 1117 15.75 -28.66 -21.74
N TYR A 1118 17.05 -28.56 -22.01
CA TYR A 1118 17.56 -28.41 -23.37
C TYR A 1118 18.01 -29.77 -23.92
N ASN A 1119 17.11 -30.48 -24.60
CA ASN A 1119 17.51 -31.67 -25.34
C ASN A 1119 18.31 -31.24 -26.58
N MET A 1120 19.59 -31.61 -26.66
CA MET A 1120 20.27 -31.77 -27.95
C MET A 1120 19.66 -32.99 -28.65
N LEU A 1121 18.50 -32.83 -29.28
CA LEU A 1121 17.97 -33.81 -30.24
C LEU A 1121 18.70 -33.67 -31.58
#